data_AF-A0A2A4ZKA7-F1
#
_entry.id   AF-A0A2A4ZKA7-F1
#
_cell.length_a   1.000
_cell.length_b   1.000
_cell.length_c   1.000
_cell.angle_alpha   90.00
_cell.angle_beta   90.00
_cell.angle_gamma   90.00
#
_symmetry.space_group_name_H-M   'P 1'
#
loop_
_entity.id
_entity.type
_entity.pdbx_description
1 polymer ?
#
loop_
_entity_poly.entity_id
_entity_poly.type
_entity_poly.pdbx_seq_one_letter_code
_entity_poly.pdbx_strand_id
1 'polypeptide(L)'
;MIRLSTAPYQKRFLLAALLIVALAALFWNTSRYPALDEKLLMSGAIQLEDGLSFEAAFAITADMTLLQRIWFSTLNWINTNLKGMSFGLLFAAGFLTAMPYLNRRSFDGSFANALLGLSIGTPLGVCVNCAAPIARGMYSGGMRAETVLAAMIASPTLNVVVLTMAFSLLPFYMVLAKIALSLMLILIGVPLLCHLLPRDQVAPAPQITTWSPEELAVGAKPTPEPLHQAAWMVARSFAANLYYIVKMTLPLMLLAAVLGAIAATLLPPELITSLPFGLAALGMIAAVGLFLPVPIAFDVVVCGMLMGLGLSQGYVMALLFTLGSFSIYSFFIITQAISLRAATLLSGMVLVLGITAGMGAQAYHDWQSKRALEILLGENDNIPSPGFWAAQAATLEPVVATVTSTDAAQITLTLTPLAAPSPAADNPFTRIEASQRGIDKPLEFSFADMWPPFWEGRSLSAGDIDRDGDLDLVLASTEVGLYAYENDGSGQFSRIQLPDGPLQDLPVFNAVLVDIDNDGWLDLFVATYRQGNFLVQGSAEGLDTANPQPVANRPDAVLSLALAFGDVDRDGDLDVALGNWAAGWYRRVPGEESRNRILWNDSGALSGDSYLDLPAIPGETLSLLLSDIDNNGTLDLWAGNDFEIPDAIYLGDGGGGFSQITYQDQLIPQTTTTTMAVKSADLSGDGSPEIYLAQIAGRSSGVSDTLKMQRLELYCDGIIDPDAQTTCRKNMAIKSWYKSGNNFDPSYAARCQQLGPHDQLQCKAMLIKDLAIQRRDASLCALIPATQDIAKSYCELHFRPSRAVTAAEAEASIPQILRSNVLLQRQGDAWADVAEARGLDVGGWSWDTKIEDFDLDGDLDVYIVNGTWVPNEVSPSNLYFENDGSSNFTETSGVMGLEDYLMTAAALALDIDGDGDLDILTQPVNGPVMLFVNNAQTQNRLVITLEDHIGNRDGIGAVLVLTDDLGQQQRREIQLGGGFMSFDAPRVSFGLGEGRRAEALSIRWADGAETRVMGDLQTNALYQVRRQLQ
;
A
#
# COMPACT_ATOMS: atom_id res chain seq x y z
N MET A 1 17.17 45.17 20.71
CA MET A 1 17.89 46.33 21.30
C MET A 1 18.98 45.81 22.26
N ILE A 2 20.19 45.58 21.75
CA ILE A 2 21.34 45.11 22.54
C ILE A 2 22.36 46.26 22.52
N ARG A 3 22.70 46.83 23.69
CA ARG A 3 23.84 47.75 23.81
C ARG A 3 24.93 47.03 24.60
N LEU A 4 26.18 47.09 24.17
CA LEU A 4 27.31 46.50 24.92
C LEU A 4 27.52 47.24 26.25
N SER A 5 27.85 46.51 27.31
CA SER A 5 27.85 47.06 28.67
C SER A 5 28.90 48.12 28.94
N THR A 6 30.08 47.99 28.34
CA THR A 6 31.12 49.01 28.34
C THR A 6 32.00 48.85 27.09
N ALA A 7 32.61 49.94 26.63
CA ALA A 7 33.49 49.97 25.47
C ALA A 7 34.80 49.12 25.53
N PRO A 8 35.36 48.65 26.67
CA PRO A 8 36.69 47.99 26.65
C PRO A 8 36.76 46.53 26.18
N TYR A 9 35.67 45.76 26.10
CA TYR A 9 35.75 44.28 25.98
C TYR A 9 35.11 43.67 24.72
N GLN A 10 35.02 44.42 23.63
CA GLN A 10 34.37 43.98 22.37
C GLN A 10 35.01 42.72 21.76
N LYS A 11 36.35 42.59 21.83
CA LYS A 11 37.09 41.42 21.30
C LYS A 11 36.71 40.13 22.03
N ARG A 12 36.61 40.16 23.35
CA ARG A 12 36.23 39.01 24.18
C ARG A 12 34.79 38.58 23.87
N PHE A 13 33.86 39.54 23.73
CA PHE A 13 32.48 39.25 23.33
C PHE A 13 32.37 38.61 21.94
N LEU A 14 33.05 39.16 20.93
CA LEU A 14 33.03 38.61 19.58
C LEU A 14 33.59 37.18 19.52
N LEU A 15 34.68 36.90 20.25
CA LEU A 15 35.23 35.54 20.35
C LEU A 15 34.26 34.58 21.04
N ALA A 16 33.60 35.00 22.12
CA ALA A 16 32.59 34.19 22.79
C ALA A 16 31.34 33.96 21.91
N ALA A 17 30.91 34.96 21.14
CA ALA A 17 29.79 34.84 20.20
C ALA A 17 30.13 33.90 19.02
N LEU A 18 31.34 34.00 18.46
CA LEU A 18 31.82 33.10 17.40
C LEU A 18 31.88 31.65 17.89
N LEU A 19 32.30 31.43 19.13
CA LEU A 19 32.28 30.10 19.74
C LEU A 19 30.86 29.51 19.80
N ILE A 20 29.87 30.30 20.23
CA ILE A 20 28.46 29.87 20.28
C ILE A 20 27.92 29.53 18.88
N VAL A 21 28.22 30.38 17.88
CA VAL A 21 27.80 30.16 16.48
C VAL A 21 28.46 28.91 15.91
N ALA A 22 29.76 28.71 16.14
CA ALA A 22 30.47 27.52 15.68
C ALA A 22 29.91 26.23 16.31
N LEU A 23 29.61 26.25 17.61
CA LEU A 23 28.98 25.11 18.30
C LEU A 23 27.59 24.80 17.73
N ALA A 24 26.78 25.82 17.43
CA ALA A 24 25.47 25.64 16.81
C ALA A 24 25.57 25.10 15.39
N ALA A 25 26.45 25.66 14.55
CA ALA A 25 26.62 25.22 13.17
C ALA A 25 27.13 23.77 13.08
N LEU A 26 28.11 23.41 13.92
CA LEU A 26 28.60 22.03 14.00
C LEU A 26 27.48 21.08 14.40
N PHE A 27 26.73 21.40 15.45
CA PHE A 27 25.63 20.55 15.92
C PHE A 27 24.55 20.31 14.86
N TRP A 28 24.13 21.36 14.15
CA TRP A 28 23.10 21.23 13.12
C TRP A 28 23.58 20.42 11.91
N ASN A 29 24.81 20.67 11.44
CA ASN A 29 25.34 19.97 10.27
C ASN A 29 25.74 18.50 10.55
N THR A 30 26.21 18.18 11.75
CA THR A 30 26.67 16.81 12.05
C THR A 30 25.63 15.95 12.77
N SER A 31 24.54 16.53 13.29
CA SER A 31 23.56 15.79 14.09
C SER A 31 22.10 16.01 13.70
N ARG A 32 21.71 17.14 13.08
CA ARG A 32 20.28 17.43 12.85
C ARG A 32 19.86 17.30 11.41
N TYR A 33 20.61 17.84 10.46
CA TYR A 33 20.32 17.64 9.03
C TYR A 33 20.44 16.17 8.60
N PRO A 34 21.52 15.42 8.94
CA PRO A 34 21.61 14.01 8.57
C PRO A 34 20.52 13.15 9.21
N ALA A 35 20.07 13.52 10.42
CA ALA A 35 19.00 12.81 11.12
C ALA A 35 17.60 13.12 10.56
N LEU A 36 17.43 14.16 9.72
CA LEU A 36 16.18 14.38 8.98
C LEU A 36 16.11 13.41 7.79
N ASP A 37 17.21 13.18 7.09
CA ASP A 37 17.30 12.21 5.99
C ASP A 37 17.20 10.76 6.48
N GLU A 38 17.95 10.39 7.53
CA GLU A 38 17.86 9.05 8.15
C GLU A 38 16.46 8.79 8.73
N LYS A 39 15.78 9.78 9.32
CA LYS A 39 14.47 9.55 9.95
C LYS A 39 13.28 9.62 9.00
N LEU A 40 13.40 10.34 7.87
CA LEU A 40 12.47 10.21 6.74
C LEU A 40 12.56 8.82 6.09
N LEU A 41 13.74 8.18 6.13
CA LEU A 41 13.98 6.80 5.67
C LEU A 41 13.57 5.71 6.67
N MET A 42 13.14 6.07 7.90
CA MET A 42 12.95 5.12 9.00
C MET A 42 11.51 5.09 9.57
N SER A 43 10.51 5.61 8.86
CA SER A 43 9.12 5.69 9.35
C SER A 43 8.35 4.36 9.43
N GLY A 44 8.96 3.22 9.06
CA GLY A 44 8.29 1.91 9.13
C GLY A 44 9.02 0.81 9.92
N ALA A 45 10.30 0.99 10.28
CA ALA A 45 11.17 -0.14 10.64
C ALA A 45 12.13 0.09 11.83
N ILE A 46 11.78 0.92 12.81
CA ILE A 46 12.59 0.99 14.04
C ILE A 46 12.05 -0.01 15.06
N GLN A 47 12.73 -1.16 15.20
CA GLN A 47 12.65 -1.93 16.44
C GLN A 47 13.39 -1.15 17.54
N LEU A 48 12.70 -0.80 18.62
CA LEU A 48 13.37 -0.31 19.83
C LEU A 48 14.22 -1.45 20.39
N GLU A 49 15.53 -1.39 20.18
CA GLU A 49 16.46 -2.39 20.74
C GLU A 49 16.56 -2.28 22.28
N ASP A 50 16.14 -1.14 22.88
CA ASP A 50 16.07 -0.91 24.33
C ASP A 50 15.05 0.20 24.71
N GLY A 51 14.50 0.17 25.93
CA GLY A 51 13.35 0.96 26.39
C GLY A 51 13.56 2.48 26.52
N LEU A 52 14.77 2.98 26.31
CA LEU A 52 15.10 4.41 26.35
C LEU A 52 16.05 4.87 25.23
N SER A 53 16.32 4.03 24.23
CA SER A 53 17.24 4.32 23.12
C SER A 53 16.73 3.78 21.79
N PHE A 54 17.04 4.50 20.71
CA PHE A 54 16.65 4.11 19.34
C PHE A 54 17.58 3.05 18.71
N GLU A 55 18.83 2.96 19.18
CA GLU A 55 19.85 2.00 18.74
C GLU A 55 20.62 1.53 19.98
N ALA A 56 20.76 0.22 20.18
CA ALA A 56 21.49 -0.34 21.29
C ALA A 56 22.96 -0.57 20.88
N ALA A 57 23.86 0.25 21.43
CA ALA A 57 25.30 -0.04 21.33
C ALA A 57 25.66 -1.36 22.04
N PHE A 58 24.84 -1.76 23.02
CA PHE A 58 24.94 -3.03 23.73
C PHE A 58 23.60 -3.75 23.70
N ALA A 59 23.55 -4.88 22.99
CA ALA A 59 22.34 -5.71 22.90
C ALA A 59 21.92 -6.22 24.29
N ILE A 60 20.65 -6.03 24.65
CA ILE A 60 20.08 -6.52 25.90
C ILE A 60 19.38 -7.85 25.62
N THR A 61 19.95 -8.94 26.15
CA THR A 61 19.45 -10.30 25.92
C THR A 61 18.63 -10.81 27.11
N ALA A 62 17.74 -11.78 26.86
CA ALA A 62 16.81 -12.28 27.86
C ALA A 62 17.48 -13.01 29.04
N ASP A 63 18.71 -13.49 28.88
CA ASP A 63 19.53 -14.16 29.89
C ASP A 63 20.21 -13.18 30.89
N MET A 64 20.15 -11.87 30.64
CA MET A 64 20.70 -10.86 31.54
C MET A 64 19.88 -10.70 32.82
N THR A 65 20.57 -10.64 33.96
CA THR A 65 19.97 -10.28 35.27
C THR A 65 19.40 -8.86 35.26
N LEU A 66 18.44 -8.57 36.16
CA LEU A 66 17.84 -7.24 36.29
C LEU A 66 18.89 -6.12 36.42
N LEU A 67 19.94 -6.35 37.20
CA LEU A 67 21.03 -5.39 37.39
C LEU A 67 21.84 -5.17 36.10
N GLN A 68 22.07 -6.23 35.33
CA GLN A 68 22.73 -6.13 34.03
C GLN A 68 21.87 -5.35 33.03
N ARG A 69 20.54 -5.59 32.99
CA ARG A 69 19.62 -4.85 32.11
C ARG A 69 19.61 -3.36 32.42
N ILE A 70 19.48 -3.00 33.70
CA ILE A 70 19.53 -1.59 34.14
C ILE A 70 20.88 -0.95 33.78
N TRP A 71 21.98 -1.68 33.96
CA TRP A 71 23.32 -1.20 33.63
C TRP A 71 23.49 -0.95 32.12
N PHE A 72 23.17 -1.92 31.27
CA PHE A 72 23.28 -1.79 29.82
C PHE A 72 22.30 -0.77 29.26
N SER A 73 21.08 -0.68 29.79
CA SER A 73 20.11 0.36 29.39
C SER A 73 20.57 1.77 29.78
N THR A 74 21.21 1.92 30.94
CA THR A 74 21.85 3.19 31.32
C THR A 74 22.96 3.58 30.32
N LEU A 75 23.78 2.62 29.88
CA LEU A 75 24.84 2.88 28.90
C LEU A 75 24.29 3.21 27.51
N ASN A 76 23.24 2.51 27.06
CA ASN A 76 22.56 2.79 25.80
C ASN A 76 21.93 4.19 25.82
N TRP A 77 21.26 4.58 26.91
CA TRP A 77 20.74 5.94 27.06
C TRP A 77 21.84 7.02 26.98
N ILE A 78 22.98 6.79 27.64
CA ILE A 78 24.12 7.72 27.58
C ILE A 78 24.61 7.86 26.15
N ASN A 79 24.73 6.73 25.43
CA ASN A 79 25.17 6.71 24.03
C ASN A 79 24.21 7.52 23.13
N THR A 80 22.90 7.25 23.23
CA THR A 80 21.87 7.93 22.43
C THR A 80 21.84 9.44 22.67
N ASN A 81 22.07 9.88 23.91
CA ASN A 81 21.99 11.29 24.27
C ASN A 81 23.34 12.02 24.16
N LEU A 82 24.46 11.32 23.92
CA LEU A 82 25.82 11.87 24.02
C LEU A 82 26.03 13.12 23.15
N LYS A 83 25.55 13.10 21.91
CA LYS A 83 25.67 14.22 20.96
C LYS A 83 24.91 15.46 21.47
N GLY A 84 23.67 15.28 21.93
CA GLY A 84 22.81 16.36 22.44
C GLY A 84 23.28 16.92 23.79
N MET A 85 23.77 16.07 24.69
CA MET A 85 24.26 16.46 26.01
C MET A 85 25.59 17.21 25.92
N SER A 86 26.51 16.75 25.06
CA SER A 86 27.78 17.43 24.81
C SER A 86 27.54 18.83 24.25
N PHE A 87 26.62 18.98 23.30
CA PHE A 87 26.19 20.28 22.82
C PHE A 87 25.61 21.14 23.95
N GLY A 88 24.68 20.62 24.75
CA GLY A 88 24.05 21.37 25.85
C GLY A 88 25.04 21.91 26.88
N LEU A 89 26.05 21.11 27.28
CA LEU A 89 27.10 21.52 28.22
C LEU A 89 28.02 22.59 27.63
N LEU A 90 28.50 22.38 26.40
CA LEU A 90 29.40 23.32 25.71
C LEU A 90 28.69 24.63 25.38
N PHE A 91 27.44 24.56 24.91
CA PHE A 91 26.62 25.71 24.57
C PHE A 91 26.26 26.53 25.82
N ALA A 92 25.93 25.88 26.95
CA ALA A 92 25.70 26.56 28.22
C ALA A 92 26.94 27.30 28.74
N ALA A 93 28.12 26.67 28.65
CA ALA A 93 29.39 27.30 29.02
C ALA A 93 29.75 28.46 28.08
N GLY A 94 29.51 28.31 26.79
CA GLY A 94 29.68 29.37 25.78
C GLY A 94 28.77 30.56 26.08
N PHE A 95 27.49 30.27 26.34
CA PHE A 95 26.50 31.27 26.72
C PHE A 95 26.90 32.05 27.99
N LEU A 96 27.30 31.34 29.06
CA LEU A 96 27.78 31.96 30.30
C LEU A 96 29.04 32.81 30.09
N THR A 97 29.88 32.44 29.13
CA THR A 97 31.10 33.19 28.79
C THR A 97 30.77 34.47 28.02
N ALA A 98 29.73 34.47 27.19
CA ALA A 98 29.31 35.65 26.42
C ALA A 98 28.45 36.63 27.24
N MET A 99 27.66 36.13 28.20
CA MET A 99 26.63 36.89 28.91
C MET A 99 27.13 38.14 29.68
N PRO A 100 28.29 38.13 30.37
CA PRO A 100 28.80 39.30 31.09
C PRO A 100 29.05 40.53 30.20
N TYR A 101 29.23 40.35 28.89
CA TYR A 101 29.54 41.44 27.96
C TYR A 101 28.31 42.16 27.39
N LEU A 102 27.10 41.63 27.61
CA LEU A 102 25.83 42.18 27.11
C LEU A 102 25.18 43.10 28.16
N ASN A 103 24.73 44.32 27.79
CA ASN A 103 23.83 45.04 28.71
C ASN A 103 22.50 44.31 28.80
N ARG A 104 22.10 44.05 30.03
CA ARG A 104 20.83 43.46 30.39
C ARG A 104 19.72 44.47 30.08
N ARG A 105 18.87 44.15 29.12
CA ARG A 105 17.53 44.74 28.99
C ARG A 105 16.55 43.59 28.96
N SER A 106 16.05 43.21 30.13
CA SER A 106 14.80 42.45 30.21
C SER A 106 13.65 43.39 29.86
N PHE A 107 12.60 42.86 29.25
CA PHE A 107 11.37 43.63 29.11
C PHE A 107 10.70 43.80 30.48
N ASP A 108 9.93 44.88 30.67
CA ASP A 108 9.20 45.08 31.92
C ASP A 108 8.05 44.06 32.06
N GLY A 109 7.45 43.63 30.94
CA GLY A 109 6.36 42.65 30.88
C GLY A 109 6.81 41.19 30.88
N SER A 110 6.18 40.34 31.70
CA SER A 110 6.44 38.90 31.79
C SER A 110 6.19 38.15 30.48
N PHE A 111 5.13 38.50 29.74
CA PHE A 111 4.82 37.94 28.42
C PHE A 111 5.93 38.17 27.39
N ALA A 112 6.46 39.38 27.30
CA ALA A 112 7.53 39.71 26.35
C ALA A 112 8.83 38.94 26.65
N ASN A 113 9.10 38.65 27.94
CA ASN A 113 10.24 37.81 28.32
C ASN A 113 10.01 36.32 28.04
N ALA A 114 8.77 35.83 28.13
CA ALA A 114 8.43 34.47 27.73
C ALA A 114 8.50 34.28 26.20
N LEU A 115 8.04 35.25 25.41
CA LEU A 115 8.17 35.26 23.95
C LEU A 115 9.64 35.28 23.50
N LEU A 116 10.50 36.01 24.22
CA LEU A 116 11.95 35.96 24.01
C LEU A 116 12.52 34.57 24.31
N GLY A 117 12.00 33.87 25.33
CA GLY A 117 12.39 32.50 25.63
C GLY A 117 11.97 31.53 24.54
N LEU A 118 10.75 31.65 24.03
CA LEU A 118 10.24 30.88 22.89
C LEU A 118 11.16 31.00 21.67
N SER A 119 11.53 32.22 21.27
CA SER A 119 12.37 32.46 20.10
C SER A 119 13.81 31.98 20.26
N ILE A 120 14.33 31.94 21.49
CA ILE A 120 15.64 31.35 21.79
C ILE A 120 15.56 29.82 21.81
N GLY A 121 14.49 29.25 22.37
CA GLY A 121 14.34 27.81 22.59
C GLY A 121 14.05 27.01 21.33
N THR A 122 13.07 27.44 20.52
CA THR A 122 12.64 26.75 19.29
C THR A 122 13.79 26.34 18.34
N PRO A 123 14.78 27.21 18.02
CA PRO A 123 15.88 26.85 17.13
C PRO A 123 17.01 26.04 17.79
N LEU A 124 16.96 25.76 19.10
CA LEU A 124 17.98 24.90 19.73
C LEU A 124 17.84 23.46 19.28
N GLY A 125 16.62 22.99 19.01
CA GLY A 125 16.35 21.68 18.45
C GLY A 125 16.91 20.52 19.29
N VAL A 126 16.90 20.67 20.62
CA VAL A 126 17.41 19.66 21.56
C VAL A 126 16.35 19.17 22.54
N CYS A 127 16.57 17.97 23.08
CA CYS A 127 15.70 17.35 24.08
C CYS A 127 15.57 18.20 25.36
N VAL A 128 14.51 17.99 26.15
CA VAL A 128 14.32 18.67 27.46
C VAL A 128 15.59 18.55 28.33
N ASN A 129 16.20 17.37 28.37
CA ASN A 129 17.39 17.12 29.17
C ASN A 129 18.62 17.86 28.64
N CYS A 130 18.74 17.95 27.33
CA CYS A 130 19.81 18.63 26.62
C CYS A 130 19.71 20.17 26.81
N ALA A 131 18.48 20.68 26.98
CA ALA A 131 18.19 22.09 27.23
C ALA A 131 18.42 22.50 28.69
N ALA A 132 18.40 21.59 29.66
CA ALA A 132 18.50 21.92 31.08
C ALA A 132 19.85 22.56 31.50
N PRO A 133 21.04 22.11 31.01
CA PRO A 133 22.30 22.84 31.24
C PRO A 133 22.28 24.24 30.63
N ILE A 134 21.65 24.40 29.45
CA ILE A 134 21.49 25.69 28.78
C ILE A 134 20.63 26.60 29.66
N ALA A 135 19.50 26.11 30.18
CA ALA A 135 18.64 26.82 31.11
C ALA A 135 19.38 27.25 32.39
N ARG A 136 20.22 26.37 32.96
CA ARG A 136 21.08 26.70 34.11
C ARG A 136 22.08 27.81 33.77
N GLY A 137 22.69 27.75 32.59
CA GLY A 137 23.61 28.77 32.09
C GLY A 137 22.91 30.11 31.84
N MET A 138 21.71 30.07 31.25
CA MET A 138 20.85 31.22 31.00
C MET A 138 20.46 31.93 32.30
N TYR A 139 20.04 31.16 33.32
CA TYR A 139 19.67 31.69 34.62
C TYR A 139 20.88 32.23 35.39
N SER A 140 21.98 31.46 35.48
CA SER A 140 23.23 31.88 36.14
C SER A 140 23.88 33.09 35.44
N GLY A 141 23.60 33.27 34.14
CA GLY A 141 23.97 34.45 33.36
C GLY A 141 23.11 35.69 33.65
N GLY A 142 22.07 35.56 34.47
CA GLY A 142 21.20 36.66 34.90
C GLY A 142 20.00 36.93 34.00
N MET A 143 19.58 35.97 33.17
CA MET A 143 18.29 36.07 32.47
C MET A 143 17.12 35.82 33.41
N ARG A 144 16.00 36.47 33.10
CA ARG A 144 14.74 36.33 33.83
C ARG A 144 14.25 34.88 33.79
N ALA A 145 13.67 34.42 34.90
CA ALA A 145 13.12 33.08 35.03
C ALA A 145 12.10 32.78 33.91
N GLU A 146 11.31 33.77 33.50
CA GLU A 146 10.34 33.64 32.41
C GLU A 146 11.00 33.24 31.08
N THR A 147 12.11 33.89 30.72
CA THR A 147 12.85 33.60 29.48
C THR A 147 13.52 32.22 29.53
N VAL A 148 14.07 31.86 30.69
CA VAL A 148 14.76 30.58 30.90
C VAL A 148 13.81 29.40 30.79
N LEU A 149 12.68 29.46 31.50
CA LEU A 149 11.69 28.38 31.52
C LEU A 149 11.00 28.22 30.17
N ALA A 150 10.66 29.34 29.50
CA ALA A 150 10.07 29.31 28.17
C ALA A 150 11.01 28.68 27.12
N ALA A 151 12.30 29.02 27.12
CA ALA A 151 13.25 28.44 26.18
C ALA A 151 13.47 26.93 26.39
N MET A 152 13.49 26.49 27.65
CA MET A 152 13.66 25.08 27.99
C MET A 152 12.49 24.21 27.52
N ILE A 153 11.25 24.72 27.60
CA ILE A 153 10.04 24.02 27.15
C ILE A 153 9.88 24.07 25.63
N ALA A 154 10.23 25.20 24.99
CA ALA A 154 10.07 25.39 23.54
C ALA A 154 11.01 24.51 22.71
N SER A 155 12.24 24.27 23.17
CA SER A 155 13.27 23.54 22.42
C SER A 155 12.87 22.13 21.95
N PRO A 156 12.29 21.26 22.81
CA PRO A 156 11.85 19.93 22.38
C PRO A 156 10.46 19.93 21.73
N THR A 157 9.56 20.85 22.11
CA THR A 157 8.14 20.79 21.72
C THR A 157 7.81 21.45 20.39
N LEU A 158 8.49 22.56 20.06
CA LEU A 158 8.21 23.36 18.87
C LEU A 158 9.33 23.30 17.82
N ASN A 159 10.26 22.36 17.99
CA ASN A 159 11.28 22.07 17.00
C ASN A 159 10.64 21.53 15.72
N VAL A 160 11.04 22.07 14.57
CA VAL A 160 10.59 21.65 13.24
C VAL A 160 10.65 20.14 13.04
N VAL A 161 11.71 19.46 13.51
CA VAL A 161 11.88 18.00 13.36
C VAL A 161 10.84 17.22 14.17
N VAL A 162 10.56 17.68 15.40
CA VAL A 162 9.59 17.01 16.28
C VAL A 162 8.16 17.29 15.82
N LEU A 163 7.92 18.50 15.28
CA LEU A 163 6.63 18.87 14.71
C LEU A 163 6.32 18.07 13.45
N THR A 164 7.27 17.94 12.51
CA THR A 164 7.08 17.10 11.31
C THR A 164 6.80 15.65 11.71
N MET A 165 7.61 15.07 12.61
CA MET A 165 7.36 13.72 13.13
C MET A 165 6.00 13.59 13.84
N ALA A 166 5.56 14.61 14.60
CA ALA A 166 4.28 14.58 15.30
C ALA A 166 3.10 14.60 14.33
N PHE A 167 3.16 15.43 13.28
CA PHE A 167 2.15 15.45 12.21
C PHE A 167 2.16 14.16 11.36
N SER A 168 3.28 13.43 11.31
CA SER A 168 3.37 12.13 10.63
C SER A 168 2.86 10.96 11.48
N LEU A 169 3.06 10.97 12.80
CA LEU A 169 2.85 9.79 13.66
C LEU A 169 1.61 9.86 14.59
N LEU A 170 0.93 11.01 14.72
CA LEU A 170 -0.14 11.22 15.69
C LEU A 170 -1.37 11.93 15.08
N PRO A 171 -2.60 11.70 15.58
CA PRO A 171 -3.81 12.31 15.04
C PRO A 171 -3.76 13.84 15.07
N PHE A 172 -4.25 14.47 14.01
CA PHE A 172 -4.16 15.92 13.80
C PHE A 172 -4.64 16.76 15.00
N TYR A 173 -5.75 16.38 15.64
CA TYR A 173 -6.27 17.10 16.80
C TYR A 173 -5.36 17.01 18.04
N MET A 174 -4.60 15.90 18.22
CA MET A 174 -3.64 15.75 19.31
C MET A 174 -2.39 16.60 19.07
N VAL A 175 -1.92 16.67 17.82
CA VAL A 175 -0.79 17.51 17.44
C VAL A 175 -1.14 18.99 17.63
N LEU A 176 -2.31 19.40 17.16
CA LEU A 176 -2.82 20.76 17.41
C LEU A 176 -3.01 21.03 18.91
N ALA A 177 -3.55 20.08 19.67
CA ALA A 177 -3.69 20.21 21.12
C ALA A 177 -2.31 20.33 21.81
N LYS A 178 -1.31 19.54 21.40
CA LYS A 178 0.06 19.60 21.93
C LYS A 178 0.68 20.97 21.68
N ILE A 179 0.56 21.50 20.46
CA ILE A 179 1.08 22.83 20.08
C ILE A 179 0.35 23.91 20.87
N ALA A 180 -0.98 23.89 20.89
CA ALA A 180 -1.79 24.89 21.58
C ALA A 180 -1.51 24.91 23.09
N LEU A 181 -1.44 23.75 23.74
CA LEU A 181 -1.15 23.64 25.17
C LEU A 181 0.31 24.00 25.50
N SER A 182 1.26 23.70 24.61
CA SER A 182 2.66 24.10 24.78
C SER A 182 2.79 25.62 24.68
N LEU A 183 2.13 26.25 23.71
CA LEU A 183 2.06 27.71 23.60
C LEU A 183 1.35 28.35 24.80
N MET A 184 0.27 27.73 25.30
CA MET A 184 -0.42 28.18 26.51
C MET A 184 0.48 28.10 27.74
N LEU A 185 1.19 26.98 27.93
CA LEU A 185 2.14 26.80 29.03
C LEU A 185 3.27 27.84 28.96
N ILE A 186 3.80 28.12 27.77
CA ILE A 186 4.91 29.07 27.58
C ILE A 186 4.45 30.52 27.74
N LEU A 187 3.35 30.92 27.08
CA LEU A 187 2.94 32.33 26.99
C LEU A 187 2.06 32.78 28.15
N ILE A 188 1.41 31.85 28.85
CA ILE A 188 0.51 32.15 29.98
C ILE A 188 1.00 31.47 31.25
N GLY A 189 1.30 30.17 31.18
CA GLY A 189 1.70 29.39 32.34
C GLY A 189 3.00 29.86 33.01
N VAL A 190 4.06 30.04 32.23
CA VAL A 190 5.37 30.50 32.72
C VAL A 190 5.31 31.92 33.32
N PRO A 191 4.67 32.92 32.66
CA PRO A 191 4.43 34.23 33.25
C PRO A 191 3.63 34.20 34.56
N LEU A 192 2.58 33.39 34.63
CA LEU A 192 1.76 33.25 35.82
C LEU A 192 2.54 32.61 36.98
N LEU A 193 3.30 31.55 36.69
CA LEU A 193 4.16 30.89 37.67
C LEU A 193 5.18 31.87 38.26
N CYS A 194 5.83 32.68 37.41
CA CYS A 194 6.81 33.66 37.87
C CYS A 194 6.16 34.79 38.70
N HIS A 195 4.88 35.09 38.47
CA HIS A 195 4.14 36.05 39.29
C HIS A 195 3.75 35.48 40.67
N LEU A 196 3.47 34.18 40.75
CA LEU A 196 3.09 33.46 41.98
C LEU A 196 4.29 33.13 42.88
N LEU A 197 5.52 33.23 42.37
CA LEU A 197 6.73 33.02 43.15
C LEU A 197 7.02 34.22 44.07
N PRO A 198 7.25 33.99 45.38
CA PRO A 198 7.67 35.04 46.30
C PRO A 198 8.95 35.74 45.82
N ARG A 199 9.03 37.07 45.93
CA ARG A 199 10.18 37.87 45.43
C ARG A 199 11.52 37.51 46.10
N ASP A 200 11.48 36.91 47.28
CA ASP A 200 12.60 36.37 48.05
C ASP A 200 13.09 35.00 47.54
N GLN A 201 12.26 34.25 46.81
CA GLN A 201 12.58 32.93 46.22
C GLN A 201 13.01 33.02 44.75
N VAL A 202 12.76 34.15 44.09
CA VAL A 202 13.39 34.55 42.82
C VAL A 202 14.68 35.31 43.17
N ALA A 203 15.57 34.68 43.94
CA ALA A 203 16.85 35.30 44.27
C ALA A 203 17.63 35.56 42.97
N PRO A 204 18.31 36.71 42.82
CA PRO A 204 19.15 36.94 41.64
C PRO A 204 20.19 35.82 41.58
N ALA A 205 20.24 35.14 40.44
CA ALA A 205 21.13 34.00 40.23
C ALA A 205 22.56 34.36 40.68
N PRO A 206 23.33 33.42 41.28
CA PRO A 206 24.71 33.67 41.64
C PRO A 206 25.44 34.18 40.40
N GLN A 207 25.86 35.46 40.43
CA GLN A 207 26.56 36.06 39.30
C GLN A 207 27.95 35.47 39.26
N ILE A 208 28.11 34.46 38.40
CA ILE A 208 29.41 33.91 38.09
C ILE A 208 30.04 34.86 37.08
N THR A 209 30.78 35.82 37.62
CA THR A 209 31.59 36.72 36.83
C THR A 209 33.02 36.21 36.83
N THR A 210 33.57 36.02 35.64
CA THR A 210 34.99 35.71 35.45
C THR A 210 35.83 36.99 35.44
N TRP A 211 35.21 38.15 35.67
CA TRP A 211 35.88 39.44 35.79
C TRP A 211 36.59 39.53 37.14
N SER A 212 37.80 40.08 37.12
CA SER A 212 38.55 40.38 38.32
C SER A 212 37.87 41.51 39.14
N PRO A 213 38.12 41.59 40.46
CA PRO A 213 37.62 42.69 41.30
C PRO A 213 38.02 44.08 40.79
N GLU A 214 39.16 44.17 40.09
CA GLU A 214 39.67 45.40 39.45
C GLU A 214 38.84 45.80 38.22
N GLU A 215 38.39 44.83 37.43
CA GLU A 215 37.51 45.04 36.26
C GLU A 215 36.07 45.40 36.67
N LEU A 216 35.66 45.07 37.90
CA LEU A 216 34.34 45.37 38.47
C LEU A 216 34.33 46.65 39.33
N ALA A 217 35.48 47.29 39.55
CA ALA A 217 35.59 48.49 40.37
C ALA A 217 34.87 49.70 39.73
N VAL A 218 34.09 50.43 40.51
CA VAL A 218 33.37 51.64 40.06
C VAL A 218 34.41 52.70 39.62
N GLY A 219 34.47 52.97 38.32
CA GLY A 219 35.44 53.89 37.71
C GLY A 219 36.68 53.25 37.06
N ALA A 220 36.69 51.92 36.86
CA ALA A 220 37.75 51.22 36.14
C ALA A 220 37.98 51.81 34.73
N LYS A 221 39.21 52.24 34.44
CA LYS A 221 39.59 52.79 33.13
C LYS A 221 39.98 51.67 32.16
N PRO A 222 39.58 51.77 30.87
CA PRO A 222 39.91 50.78 29.84
C PRO A 222 41.42 50.61 29.67
N THR A 223 41.90 49.37 29.73
CA THR A 223 43.25 48.98 29.26
C THR A 223 43.15 48.32 27.88
N PRO A 224 43.99 48.70 26.90
CA PRO A 224 44.01 48.05 25.60
C PRO A 224 44.48 46.59 25.72
N GLU A 225 43.67 45.64 25.22
CA GLU A 225 43.98 44.22 25.26
C GLU A 225 44.33 43.65 23.85
N PRO A 226 45.45 42.92 23.69
CA PRO A 226 45.79 42.20 22.46
C PRO A 226 44.97 40.92 22.27
N LEU A 227 44.81 40.47 21.02
CA LEU A 227 43.91 39.36 20.67
C LEU A 227 44.23 38.04 21.38
N HIS A 228 45.52 37.73 21.57
CA HIS A 228 45.93 36.50 22.27
C HIS A 228 45.58 36.54 23.77
N GLN A 229 45.63 37.71 24.41
CA GLN A 229 45.17 37.88 25.80
C GLN A 229 43.64 37.75 25.86
N ALA A 230 42.91 38.36 24.92
CA ALA A 230 41.46 38.22 24.84
C ALA A 230 41.04 36.76 24.61
N ALA A 231 41.71 36.03 23.72
CA ALA A 231 41.46 34.62 23.46
C ALA A 231 41.79 33.73 24.66
N TRP A 232 42.92 33.97 25.33
CA TRP A 232 43.28 33.25 26.56
C TRP A 232 42.27 33.50 27.68
N MET A 233 41.80 34.74 27.85
CA MET A 233 40.81 35.08 28.88
C MET A 233 39.42 34.52 28.57
N VAL A 234 39.02 34.47 27.29
CA VAL A 234 37.81 33.75 26.87
C VAL A 234 37.96 32.24 27.07
N ALA A 235 39.10 31.63 26.73
CA ALA A 235 39.36 30.21 26.93
C ALA A 235 39.38 29.82 28.42
N ARG A 236 40.03 30.62 29.26
CA ARG A 236 40.03 30.45 30.73
C ARG A 236 38.63 30.62 31.31
N SER A 237 37.88 31.63 30.85
CA SER A 237 36.50 31.86 31.29
C SER A 237 35.58 30.72 30.85
N PHE A 238 35.72 30.24 29.62
CA PHE A 238 34.99 29.09 29.10
C PHE A 238 35.32 27.82 29.87
N ALA A 239 36.59 27.55 30.16
CA ALA A 239 36.99 26.37 30.95
C ALA A 239 36.45 26.43 32.39
N ALA A 240 36.48 27.60 33.04
CA ALA A 240 35.91 27.79 34.37
C ALA A 240 34.38 27.63 34.36
N ASN A 241 33.69 28.21 33.38
CA ASN A 241 32.25 28.09 33.19
C ASN A 241 31.83 26.67 32.82
N LEU A 242 32.63 25.96 32.01
CA LEU A 242 32.42 24.56 31.64
C LEU A 242 32.60 23.66 32.86
N TYR A 243 33.65 23.86 33.64
CA TYR A 243 33.84 23.13 34.90
C TYR A 243 32.68 23.37 35.86
N TYR A 244 32.21 24.62 35.98
CA TYR A 244 31.03 24.94 36.78
C TYR A 244 29.78 24.22 36.27
N ILE A 245 29.47 24.30 34.98
CA ILE A 245 28.30 23.63 34.39
C ILE A 245 28.42 22.12 34.60
N VAL A 246 29.52 21.49 34.19
CA VAL A 246 29.76 20.04 34.36
C VAL A 246 29.62 19.61 35.81
N LYS A 247 30.22 20.33 36.77
CA LYS A 247 30.13 20.00 38.19
C LYS A 247 28.68 20.03 38.70
N MET A 248 27.87 20.95 38.19
CA MET A 248 26.49 21.14 38.66
C MET A 248 25.48 20.26 37.91
N THR A 249 25.72 19.92 36.64
CA THR A 249 24.73 19.27 35.78
C THR A 249 25.03 17.79 35.51
N LEU A 250 26.30 17.41 35.34
CA LEU A 250 26.68 16.04 34.94
C LEU A 250 26.30 14.98 36.01
N PRO A 251 26.54 15.18 37.33
CA PRO A 251 26.13 14.20 38.34
C PRO A 251 24.62 13.96 38.37
N LEU A 252 23.82 15.03 38.22
CA LEU A 252 22.37 14.95 38.18
C LEU A 252 21.87 14.25 36.91
N MET A 253 22.58 14.42 35.79
CA MET A 253 22.26 13.79 34.52
C MET A 253 22.49 12.27 34.57
N LEU A 254 23.62 11.83 35.15
CA LEU A 254 23.89 10.41 35.36
C LEU A 254 22.92 9.78 36.36
N LEU A 255 22.56 10.52 37.42
CA LEU A 255 21.51 10.09 38.35
C LEU A 255 20.16 9.93 37.65
N ALA A 256 19.78 10.89 36.80
CA ALA A 256 18.54 10.81 36.02
C ALA A 256 18.57 9.64 35.02
N ALA A 257 19.70 9.36 34.38
CA ALA A 257 19.86 8.20 33.49
C ALA A 257 19.58 6.88 34.23
N VAL A 258 20.17 6.69 35.41
CA VAL A 258 19.96 5.49 36.23
C VAL A 258 18.51 5.41 36.71
N LEU A 259 17.93 6.50 37.20
CA LEU A 259 16.52 6.54 37.64
C LEU A 259 15.55 6.29 36.48
N GLY A 260 15.85 6.81 35.29
CA GLY A 260 15.11 6.56 34.06
C GLY A 260 15.19 5.09 33.66
N ALA A 261 16.39 4.49 33.62
CA ALA A 261 16.59 3.08 33.28
C ALA A 261 15.90 2.14 34.28
N ILE A 262 15.94 2.46 35.59
CA ILE A 262 15.17 1.73 36.61
C ILE A 262 13.67 1.83 36.30
N ALA A 263 13.15 3.04 36.07
CA ALA A 263 11.73 3.22 35.77
C ALA A 263 11.30 2.48 34.49
N ALA A 264 12.10 2.55 33.42
CA ALA A 264 11.84 1.87 32.14
C ALA A 264 11.94 0.34 32.25
N THR A 265 12.86 -0.18 33.07
CA THR A 265 13.00 -1.64 33.27
C THR A 265 11.90 -2.20 34.18
N LEU A 266 11.37 -1.39 35.11
CA LEU A 266 10.32 -1.79 36.05
C LEU A 266 8.89 -1.52 35.56
N LEU A 267 8.72 -0.78 34.46
CA LEU A 267 7.44 -0.53 33.81
C LEU A 267 7.42 -1.27 32.46
N PRO A 268 7.04 -2.57 32.45
CA PRO A 268 6.86 -3.29 31.20
C PRO A 268 5.78 -2.58 30.38
N PRO A 269 5.99 -2.33 29.07
CA PRO A 269 4.98 -1.76 28.19
C PRO A 269 3.64 -2.50 28.26
N GLU A 270 3.67 -3.82 28.51
CA GLU A 270 2.51 -4.69 28.63
C GLU A 270 1.61 -4.37 29.84
N LEU A 271 2.17 -3.73 30.88
CA LEU A 271 1.44 -3.34 32.09
C LEU A 271 0.57 -2.09 31.86
N ILE A 272 0.91 -1.28 30.86
CA ILE A 272 0.29 0.04 30.60
C ILE A 272 -0.83 -0.09 29.56
N THR A 273 -0.68 -0.97 28.57
CA THR A 273 -1.59 -1.11 27.42
C THR A 273 -2.92 -1.82 27.74
N SER A 274 -3.04 -2.49 28.90
CA SER A 274 -4.26 -3.21 29.33
C SER A 274 -5.15 -2.43 30.30
N LEU A 275 -4.78 -1.20 30.68
CA LEU A 275 -5.53 -0.40 31.66
C LEU A 275 -6.74 0.31 31.01
N PRO A 276 -7.97 0.13 31.51
CA PRO A 276 -9.13 0.90 31.04
C PRO A 276 -8.94 2.38 31.36
N PHE A 277 -9.52 3.27 30.57
CA PHE A 277 -9.40 4.70 30.79
C PHE A 277 -10.06 5.11 32.12
N GLY A 278 -9.27 5.71 33.01
CA GLY A 278 -9.72 6.15 34.32
C GLY A 278 -8.82 7.26 34.83
N LEU A 279 -9.40 8.20 35.57
CA LEU A 279 -8.69 9.39 36.07
C LEU A 279 -7.46 9.03 36.93
N ALA A 280 -7.52 7.92 37.69
CA ALA A 280 -6.40 7.46 38.51
C ALA A 280 -5.21 6.99 37.66
N ALA A 281 -5.47 6.16 36.63
CA ALA A 281 -4.42 5.67 35.73
C ALA A 281 -3.92 6.78 34.79
N LEU A 282 -4.77 7.73 34.39
CA LEU A 282 -4.36 8.94 33.66
C LEU A 282 -3.37 9.77 34.47
N GLY A 283 -3.67 9.96 35.76
CA GLY A 283 -2.78 10.64 36.69
C GLY A 283 -1.44 9.93 36.85
N MET A 284 -1.44 8.59 36.95
CA MET A 284 -0.18 7.82 37.04
C MET A 284 0.64 7.90 35.75
N ILE A 285 0.01 7.77 34.59
CA ILE A 285 0.68 7.79 33.28
C ILE A 285 1.26 9.19 33.01
N ALA A 286 0.52 10.26 33.32
CA ALA A 286 1.02 11.62 33.23
C ALA A 286 2.20 11.85 34.20
N ALA A 287 2.19 11.23 35.39
CA ALA A 287 3.30 11.30 36.33
C ALA A 287 4.54 10.52 35.86
N VAL A 288 4.36 9.38 35.20
CA VAL A 288 5.45 8.62 34.56
C VAL A 288 6.09 9.42 33.43
N GLY A 289 5.27 10.03 32.56
CA GLY A 289 5.76 10.88 31.48
C GLY A 289 6.52 12.11 31.98
N LEU A 290 6.09 12.69 33.10
CA LEU A 290 6.77 13.79 33.79
C LEU A 290 8.13 13.36 34.41
N PHE A 291 8.30 12.07 34.68
CA PHE A 291 9.49 11.53 35.36
C PHE A 291 10.57 11.10 34.37
N LEU A 292 10.23 10.44 33.26
CA LEU A 292 11.19 9.80 32.36
C LEU A 292 12.07 10.81 31.59
N PRO A 293 13.42 10.69 31.67
CA PRO A 293 14.32 11.55 30.91
C PRO A 293 14.52 11.00 29.49
N VAL A 294 13.64 11.38 28.56
CA VAL A 294 13.65 10.79 27.22
C VAL A 294 14.50 11.54 26.18
N PRO A 295 15.01 10.85 25.14
CA PRO A 295 15.66 11.47 23.98
C PRO A 295 14.72 12.37 23.17
N ILE A 296 15.28 13.14 22.24
CA ILE A 296 14.49 13.98 21.33
C ILE A 296 13.59 13.14 20.41
N ALA A 297 12.35 13.59 20.21
CA ALA A 297 11.30 12.94 19.43
C ALA A 297 10.85 11.56 19.96
N PHE A 298 11.42 11.09 21.07
CA PHE A 298 11.04 9.83 21.70
C PHE A 298 9.61 9.89 22.25
N ASP A 299 9.19 11.05 22.76
CA ASP A 299 7.81 11.31 23.17
C ASP A 299 6.82 11.06 22.02
N VAL A 300 7.15 11.50 20.80
CA VAL A 300 6.31 11.30 19.62
C VAL A 300 6.35 9.85 19.13
N VAL A 301 7.55 9.26 19.02
CA VAL A 301 7.72 7.87 18.53
C VAL A 301 7.08 6.86 19.50
N VAL A 302 7.30 7.01 20.80
CA VAL A 302 6.72 6.11 21.81
C VAL A 302 5.23 6.36 21.98
N CYS A 303 4.73 7.59 21.88
CA CYS A 303 3.28 7.79 21.87
C CYS A 303 2.62 7.22 20.62
N GLY A 304 3.26 7.33 19.45
CA GLY A 304 2.81 6.68 18.21
C GLY A 304 2.81 5.15 18.34
N MET A 305 3.87 4.58 18.91
CA MET A 305 3.97 3.14 19.22
C MET A 305 2.93 2.70 20.24
N LEU A 306 2.78 3.38 21.38
CA LEU A 306 1.83 3.01 22.45
C LEU A 306 0.37 3.16 22.00
N MET A 307 0.06 4.18 21.19
CA MET A 307 -1.23 4.32 20.51
C MET A 307 -1.44 3.18 19.50
N GLY A 308 -0.39 2.82 18.76
CA GLY A 308 -0.31 1.65 17.89
C GLY A 308 -0.52 0.32 18.64
N LEU A 309 -0.15 0.25 19.92
CA LEU A 309 -0.40 -0.89 20.83
C LEU A 309 -1.76 -0.81 21.57
N GLY A 310 -2.63 0.15 21.23
CA GLY A 310 -3.99 0.22 21.74
C GLY A 310 -4.16 0.98 23.06
N LEU A 311 -3.15 1.73 23.52
CA LEU A 311 -3.28 2.59 24.69
C LEU A 311 -4.33 3.69 24.44
N SER A 312 -5.24 3.93 25.41
CA SER A 312 -6.32 4.90 25.24
C SER A 312 -5.83 6.30 24.85
N GLN A 313 -6.61 6.99 24.01
CA GLN A 313 -6.23 8.28 23.43
C GLN A 313 -5.95 9.34 24.51
N GLY A 314 -6.66 9.29 25.64
CA GLY A 314 -6.37 10.18 26.76
C GLY A 314 -5.03 9.91 27.46
N TYR A 315 -4.59 8.65 27.58
CA TYR A 315 -3.26 8.31 28.12
C TYR A 315 -2.13 8.69 27.17
N VAL A 316 -2.32 8.44 25.87
CA VAL A 316 -1.38 8.82 24.81
C VAL A 316 -1.18 10.33 24.79
N MET A 317 -2.26 11.12 24.82
CA MET A 317 -2.16 12.58 24.84
C MET A 317 -1.47 13.11 26.12
N ALA A 318 -1.71 12.47 27.27
CA ALA A 318 -1.04 12.82 28.51
C ALA A 318 0.47 12.54 28.46
N LEU A 319 0.90 11.38 27.93
CA LEU A 319 2.31 11.07 27.71
C LEU A 319 2.94 12.00 26.69
N LEU A 320 2.27 12.24 25.57
CA LEU A 320 2.75 13.10 24.50
C LEU A 320 3.04 14.51 24.99
N PHE A 321 2.18 15.03 25.87
CA PHE A 321 2.36 16.35 26.46
C PHE A 321 3.43 16.34 27.57
N THR A 322 3.45 15.33 28.45
CA THR A 322 4.33 15.31 29.63
C THR A 322 5.79 14.93 29.28
N LEU A 323 6.00 13.86 28.50
CA LEU A 323 7.33 13.37 28.09
C LEU A 323 8.12 14.42 27.27
N GLY A 324 7.42 15.16 26.41
CA GLY A 324 8.02 16.17 25.55
C GLY A 324 8.33 17.49 26.25
N SER A 325 7.73 17.74 27.43
CA SER A 325 7.75 19.07 28.06
C SER A 325 8.59 19.15 29.33
N PHE A 326 8.75 18.04 30.07
CA PHE A 326 9.41 18.05 31.37
C PHE A 326 10.01 16.68 31.74
N SER A 327 10.92 16.65 32.72
CA SER A 327 11.56 15.40 33.19
C SER A 327 12.08 15.52 34.63
N ILE A 328 12.45 14.40 35.25
CA ILE A 328 13.09 14.40 36.58
C ILE A 328 14.41 15.19 36.61
N TYR A 329 15.12 15.24 35.48
CA TYR A 329 16.35 15.99 35.36
C TYR A 329 16.09 17.51 35.35
N SER A 330 15.08 17.97 34.60
CA SER A 330 14.62 19.36 34.64
C SER A 330 14.17 19.78 36.05
N PHE A 331 13.54 18.87 36.80
CA PHE A 331 13.15 19.11 38.18
C PHE A 331 14.37 19.39 39.09
N PHE A 332 15.43 18.58 39.01
CA PHE A 332 16.65 18.81 39.79
C PHE A 332 17.34 20.12 39.41
N ILE A 333 17.41 20.41 38.11
CA ILE A 333 18.05 21.63 37.61
C ILE A 333 17.28 22.87 38.05
N ILE A 334 15.95 22.90 37.95
CA ILE A 334 15.13 24.04 38.40
C ILE A 334 15.19 24.19 39.92
N THR A 335 15.20 23.08 40.66
CA THR A 335 15.33 23.11 42.12
C THR A 335 16.64 23.77 42.55
N GLN A 336 17.74 23.42 41.88
CA GLN A 336 19.03 24.02 42.16
C GLN A 336 19.18 25.44 41.59
N ALA A 337 18.55 25.75 40.46
CA ALA A 337 18.72 27.00 39.73
C ALA A 337 17.83 28.11 40.26
N ILE A 338 16.53 27.84 40.38
CA ILE A 338 15.51 28.82 40.71
C ILE A 338 15.02 28.58 42.14
N SER A 339 14.23 27.53 42.35
CA SER A 339 13.79 27.09 43.68
C SER A 339 13.04 25.76 43.59
N LEU A 340 12.96 25.03 44.70
CA LEU A 340 12.10 23.84 44.83
C LEU A 340 10.63 24.19 44.52
N ARG A 341 10.17 25.37 44.95
CA ARG A 341 8.79 25.83 44.70
C ARG A 341 8.53 26.08 43.23
N ALA A 342 9.49 26.62 42.48
CA ALA A 342 9.36 26.79 41.04
C ALA A 342 9.30 25.44 40.31
N ALA A 343 10.14 24.48 40.73
CA ALA A 343 10.14 23.14 40.15
C ALA A 343 8.81 22.40 40.41
N THR A 344 8.28 22.46 41.63
CA THR A 344 7.01 21.81 42.00
C THR A 344 5.79 22.45 41.36
N LEU A 345 5.76 23.78 41.25
CA LEU A 345 4.67 24.48 40.56
C LEU A 345 4.68 24.17 39.07
N LEU A 346 5.85 24.19 38.42
CA LEU A 346 5.94 23.90 36.99
C LEU A 346 5.60 22.44 36.68
N SER A 347 6.09 21.51 37.51
CA SER A 347 5.74 20.09 37.39
C SER A 347 4.24 19.85 37.60
N GLY A 348 3.63 20.56 38.56
CA GLY A 348 2.18 20.52 38.79
C GLY A 348 1.38 21.08 37.60
N MET A 349 1.84 22.17 36.99
CA MET A 349 1.19 22.74 35.79
C MET A 349 1.28 21.80 34.60
N VAL A 350 2.45 21.20 34.34
CA VAL A 350 2.62 20.21 33.26
C VAL A 350 1.76 18.97 33.50
N LEU A 351 1.68 18.49 34.75
CA LEU A 351 0.84 17.35 35.11
C LEU A 351 -0.65 17.64 34.92
N VAL A 352 -1.13 18.79 35.43
CA VAL A 352 -2.54 19.20 35.27
C VAL A 352 -2.87 19.37 33.79
N LEU A 353 -2.02 20.06 33.02
CA LEU A 353 -2.24 20.24 31.59
C LEU A 353 -2.23 18.91 30.84
N GLY A 354 -1.32 17.99 31.16
CA GLY A 354 -1.29 16.64 30.60
C GLY A 354 -2.56 15.84 30.91
N ILE A 355 -3.07 15.90 32.14
CA ILE A 355 -4.34 15.27 32.53
C ILE A 355 -5.52 15.92 31.78
N THR A 356 -5.59 17.26 31.72
CA THR A 356 -6.66 17.95 30.99
C THR A 356 -6.61 17.68 29.49
N ALA A 357 -5.42 17.59 28.91
CA ALA A 357 -5.22 17.22 27.51
C ALA A 357 -5.69 15.80 27.26
N GLY A 358 -5.35 14.87 28.15
CA GLY A 358 -5.80 13.49 28.11
C GLY A 358 -7.32 13.36 28.23
N MET A 359 -7.95 14.05 29.17
CA MET A 359 -9.40 14.08 29.31
C MET A 359 -10.09 14.69 28.08
N GLY A 360 -9.56 15.81 27.56
CA GLY A 360 -10.12 16.50 26.40
C GLY A 360 -10.01 15.66 25.13
N ALA A 361 -8.87 15.02 24.91
CA ALA A 361 -8.66 14.10 23.81
C ALA A 361 -9.60 12.88 23.91
N GLN A 362 -9.75 12.31 25.11
CA GLN A 362 -10.69 11.20 25.32
C GLN A 362 -12.15 11.63 25.09
N ALA A 363 -12.57 12.77 25.62
CA ALA A 363 -13.95 13.24 25.46
C ALA A 363 -14.28 13.60 24.01
N TYR A 364 -13.33 14.16 23.25
CA TYR A 364 -13.49 14.44 21.84
C TYR A 364 -13.60 13.16 21.01
N HIS A 365 -12.77 12.16 21.33
CA HIS A 365 -12.84 10.82 20.75
C HIS A 365 -14.21 10.17 21.02
N ASP A 366 -14.67 10.16 22.27
CA ASP A 366 -15.98 9.60 22.65
C ASP A 366 -17.16 10.34 21.99
N TRP A 367 -17.06 11.66 21.79
CA TRP A 367 -18.09 12.46 21.13
C TRP A 367 -18.20 12.19 19.63
N GLN A 368 -17.07 12.08 18.93
CA GLN A 368 -17.08 11.71 17.51
C GLN A 368 -17.68 10.32 17.30
N SER A 369 -17.37 9.36 18.18
CA SER A 369 -17.95 8.02 18.13
C SER A 369 -19.47 8.01 18.30
N LYS A 370 -20.05 8.91 19.13
CA LYS A 370 -21.52 9.01 19.30
C LYS A 370 -22.23 9.70 18.14
N ARG A 371 -21.60 10.71 17.54
CA ARG A 371 -22.17 11.46 16.39
C ARG A 371 -22.32 10.57 15.16
N ALA A 372 -21.37 9.65 14.92
CA ALA A 372 -21.45 8.68 13.84
C ALA A 372 -22.64 7.71 14.02
N LEU A 373 -23.06 7.44 15.26
CA LEU A 373 -24.17 6.52 15.56
C LEU A 373 -25.56 7.15 15.34
N GLU A 374 -25.71 8.47 15.47
CA GLU A 374 -26.98 9.18 15.26
C GLU A 374 -27.32 9.38 13.77
N ILE A 375 -26.32 9.33 12.88
CA ILE A 375 -26.49 9.55 11.43
C ILE A 375 -27.04 8.29 10.73
N LEU A 376 -26.83 7.11 11.32
CA LEU A 376 -27.17 5.81 10.72
C LEU A 376 -28.65 5.38 10.93
N LEU A 377 -29.53 6.20 11.50
CA LEU A 377 -30.85 5.76 12.01
C LEU A 377 -32.07 6.64 11.60
N GLY A 378 -32.13 7.22 10.40
CA GLY A 378 -33.29 8.04 9.95
C GLY A 378 -33.91 7.65 8.59
N GLU A 379 -35.22 7.32 8.58
CA GLU A 379 -36.05 6.93 7.41
C GLU A 379 -36.93 8.08 6.86
N ASN A 380 -37.25 8.08 5.53
CA ASN A 380 -38.56 8.52 4.98
C ASN A 380 -38.77 8.30 3.44
N ASP A 381 -40.03 8.01 3.09
CA ASP A 381 -40.67 7.50 1.85
C ASP A 381 -41.05 8.50 0.71
N ASN A 382 -41.11 8.03 -0.57
CA ASN A 382 -42.23 8.10 -1.58
C ASN A 382 -41.88 8.22 -3.12
N ILE A 383 -41.94 7.09 -3.86
CA ILE A 383 -42.53 6.66 -5.20
C ILE A 383 -43.08 7.74 -6.23
N PRO A 384 -43.10 7.65 -7.63
CA PRO A 384 -43.35 6.48 -8.57
C PRO A 384 -42.66 6.30 -9.99
N SER A 385 -42.57 5.00 -10.38
CA SER A 385 -42.73 4.17 -11.64
C SER A 385 -42.90 4.71 -13.11
N PRO A 386 -42.64 3.86 -14.16
CA PRO A 386 -42.08 4.21 -15.49
C PRO A 386 -43.06 4.23 -16.69
N GLY A 387 -42.62 4.79 -17.83
CA GLY A 387 -43.40 4.87 -19.08
C GLY A 387 -42.58 4.59 -20.36
N PHE A 388 -42.98 3.51 -21.05
CA PHE A 388 -42.75 3.10 -22.44
C PHE A 388 -42.29 4.16 -23.46
N TRP A 389 -41.27 3.83 -24.29
CA TRP A 389 -41.30 3.94 -25.77
C TRP A 389 -40.36 2.89 -26.40
N ALA A 390 -40.91 2.08 -27.30
CA ALA A 390 -40.16 1.23 -28.23
C ALA A 390 -39.65 2.07 -29.42
N ALA A 391 -38.46 1.75 -29.93
CA ALA A 391 -37.88 2.33 -31.14
C ALA A 391 -37.66 1.27 -32.23
N GLN A 392 -37.80 1.72 -33.49
CA GLN A 392 -37.91 0.93 -34.71
C GLN A 392 -36.60 0.25 -35.16
N ALA A 393 -36.71 -1.01 -35.58
CA ALA A 393 -35.68 -1.71 -36.34
C ALA A 393 -35.61 -1.20 -37.80
N ALA A 394 -34.41 -0.87 -38.26
CA ALA A 394 -34.09 -0.57 -39.65
C ALA A 394 -33.63 -1.84 -40.38
N THR A 395 -34.06 -1.99 -41.63
CA THR A 395 -33.75 -3.11 -42.53
C THR A 395 -32.35 -2.97 -43.13
N LEU A 396 -31.52 -4.02 -43.02
CA LEU A 396 -30.18 -4.13 -43.63
C LEU A 396 -30.25 -4.52 -45.12
N GLU A 397 -29.44 -3.87 -45.96
CA GLU A 397 -29.06 -4.34 -47.30
C GLU A 397 -27.84 -5.30 -47.19
N PRO A 398 -27.70 -6.32 -48.06
CA PRO A 398 -26.60 -7.28 -47.97
C PRO A 398 -25.27 -6.70 -48.50
N VAL A 399 -24.22 -6.76 -47.69
CA VAL A 399 -22.85 -6.37 -48.05
C VAL A 399 -22.18 -7.48 -48.89
N VAL A 400 -21.39 -7.06 -49.89
CA VAL A 400 -20.65 -7.95 -50.82
C VAL A 400 -19.22 -8.16 -50.30
N ALA A 401 -19.05 -8.96 -49.26
CA ALA A 401 -17.75 -9.55 -48.92
C ALA A 401 -17.68 -10.97 -49.54
N THR A 402 -16.59 -11.32 -50.22
CA THR A 402 -16.42 -12.64 -50.84
C THR A 402 -15.42 -13.46 -50.04
N VAL A 403 -15.88 -14.57 -49.46
CA VAL A 403 -15.00 -15.59 -48.86
C VAL A 403 -14.31 -16.35 -50.00
N THR A 404 -12.98 -16.41 -49.98
CA THR A 404 -12.18 -16.93 -51.11
C THR A 404 -11.42 -18.22 -50.77
N SER A 405 -11.44 -18.65 -49.52
CA SER A 405 -10.84 -19.89 -49.04
C SER A 405 -11.67 -21.13 -49.41
N THR A 406 -11.08 -22.32 -49.26
CA THR A 406 -11.69 -23.60 -49.68
C THR A 406 -12.97 -23.96 -48.93
N ASP A 407 -13.16 -23.36 -47.76
CA ASP A 407 -14.32 -23.45 -46.87
C ASP A 407 -15.39 -22.38 -47.15
N ALA A 408 -15.30 -21.62 -48.25
CA ALA A 408 -16.24 -20.53 -48.55
C ALA A 408 -17.74 -20.92 -48.53
N ALA A 409 -18.06 -22.20 -48.75
CA ALA A 409 -19.44 -22.70 -48.65
C ALA A 409 -19.94 -22.88 -47.20
N GLN A 410 -19.04 -22.85 -46.21
CA GLN A 410 -19.29 -23.07 -44.78
C GLN A 410 -19.29 -21.77 -43.97
N ILE A 411 -18.83 -20.66 -44.54
CA ILE A 411 -18.67 -19.38 -43.83
C ILE A 411 -19.85 -18.45 -44.12
N THR A 412 -20.47 -17.95 -43.06
CA THR A 412 -21.47 -16.88 -43.13
C THR A 412 -20.97 -15.66 -42.37
N LEU A 413 -21.09 -14.48 -43.00
CA LEU A 413 -20.74 -13.20 -42.39
C LEU A 413 -22.02 -12.41 -42.14
N THR A 414 -22.26 -12.05 -40.87
CA THR A 414 -23.32 -11.12 -40.49
C THR A 414 -22.67 -9.81 -40.07
N LEU A 415 -23.20 -8.70 -40.59
CA LEU A 415 -22.73 -7.36 -40.27
C LEU A 415 -23.80 -6.61 -39.48
N THR A 416 -23.40 -6.05 -38.33
CA THR A 416 -24.22 -5.17 -37.51
C THR A 416 -23.50 -3.82 -37.38
N PRO A 417 -24.12 -2.68 -37.75
CA PRO A 417 -23.52 -1.37 -37.52
C PRO A 417 -23.28 -1.14 -36.03
N LEU A 418 -22.13 -0.56 -35.67
CA LEU A 418 -21.84 -0.18 -34.29
C LEU A 418 -22.71 1.01 -33.86
N ALA A 419 -22.88 1.16 -32.55
CA ALA A 419 -23.52 2.32 -31.95
C ALA A 419 -22.76 3.61 -32.28
N ALA A 420 -23.40 4.75 -32.01
CA ALA A 420 -22.73 6.04 -32.19
C ALA A 420 -21.67 6.20 -31.10
N PRO A 421 -20.49 6.78 -31.42
CA PRO A 421 -19.43 6.99 -30.44
C PRO A 421 -19.93 7.73 -29.19
N SER A 422 -19.40 7.34 -28.04
CA SER A 422 -19.63 7.98 -26.77
C SER A 422 -19.28 9.49 -26.82
N PRO A 423 -19.99 10.36 -26.08
CA PRO A 423 -19.78 11.80 -26.18
C PRO A 423 -18.36 12.22 -25.80
N ALA A 424 -17.74 13.09 -26.59
CA ALA A 424 -16.41 13.63 -26.27
C ALA A 424 -16.36 14.24 -24.85
N ALA A 425 -15.30 13.89 -24.11
CA ALA A 425 -15.02 14.36 -22.76
C ALA A 425 -13.70 15.15 -22.70
N ASP A 426 -13.37 15.67 -21.50
CA ASP A 426 -12.11 16.41 -21.28
C ASP A 426 -10.87 15.50 -21.43
N ASN A 427 -11.00 14.21 -21.09
CA ASN A 427 -9.99 13.17 -21.26
C ASN A 427 -10.56 12.02 -22.12
N PRO A 428 -9.71 11.19 -22.77
CA PRO A 428 -10.13 10.01 -23.51
C PRO A 428 -10.97 9.03 -22.67
N PHE A 429 -10.59 8.75 -21.43
CA PHE A 429 -11.39 7.95 -20.50
C PHE A 429 -12.05 8.80 -19.41
N THR A 430 -13.31 8.47 -19.13
CA THR A 430 -14.10 9.08 -18.05
C THR A 430 -14.28 8.09 -16.90
N ARG A 431 -13.64 8.37 -15.76
CA ARG A 431 -13.75 7.57 -14.53
C ARG A 431 -15.08 7.79 -13.81
N ILE A 432 -15.86 6.74 -13.64
CA ILE A 432 -17.12 6.74 -12.86
C ILE A 432 -17.22 5.50 -11.96
N GLU A 433 -17.98 5.60 -10.87
CA GLU A 433 -18.34 4.40 -10.08
C GLU A 433 -19.36 3.58 -10.85
N ALA A 434 -19.13 2.26 -10.94
CA ALA A 434 -19.94 1.37 -11.76
C ALA A 434 -21.42 1.30 -11.30
N SER A 435 -21.71 1.64 -10.04
CA SER A 435 -23.07 1.77 -9.50
C SER A 435 -23.91 2.83 -10.22
N GLN A 436 -23.27 3.84 -10.82
CA GLN A 436 -23.97 4.84 -11.65
C GLN A 436 -24.51 4.25 -12.95
N ARG A 437 -23.97 3.11 -13.38
CA ARG A 437 -24.44 2.29 -14.50
C ARG A 437 -25.16 1.03 -14.02
N GLY A 438 -25.63 0.98 -12.78
CA GLY A 438 -26.45 -0.12 -12.25
C GLY A 438 -25.69 -1.35 -11.74
N ILE A 439 -24.36 -1.36 -11.81
CA ILE A 439 -23.51 -2.38 -11.18
C ILE A 439 -23.40 -2.06 -9.67
N ASP A 440 -24.42 -2.46 -8.93
CA ASP A 440 -24.64 -2.11 -7.52
C ASP A 440 -23.88 -2.97 -6.49
N LYS A 441 -22.85 -3.70 -6.94
CA LYS A 441 -22.07 -4.61 -6.10
C LYS A 441 -21.49 -3.82 -4.92
N PRO A 442 -21.79 -4.18 -3.66
CA PRO A 442 -21.26 -3.48 -2.51
C PRO A 442 -19.75 -3.74 -2.36
N LEU A 443 -19.08 -2.82 -1.65
CA LEU A 443 -17.70 -3.03 -1.20
C LEU A 443 -17.70 -4.15 -0.14
N GLU A 444 -17.30 -5.33 -0.57
CA GLU A 444 -17.17 -6.55 0.24
C GLU A 444 -15.71 -6.75 0.62
N PHE A 445 -15.28 -6.04 1.64
CA PHE A 445 -13.98 -6.28 2.25
C PHE A 445 -14.16 -6.35 3.75
N SER A 446 -13.78 -7.49 4.33
CA SER A 446 -13.95 -7.86 5.72
C SER A 446 -12.61 -8.18 6.38
N PHE A 447 -12.66 -8.67 7.60
CA PHE A 447 -11.45 -9.10 8.30
C PHE A 447 -10.83 -10.37 7.69
N ALA A 448 -11.65 -11.25 7.09
CA ALA A 448 -11.17 -12.43 6.38
C ALA A 448 -10.25 -12.05 5.20
N ASP A 449 -10.52 -10.88 4.60
CA ASP A 449 -9.81 -10.34 3.44
C ASP A 449 -8.50 -9.66 3.78
N MET A 450 -8.05 -9.75 5.03
CA MET A 450 -6.76 -9.17 5.44
C MET A 450 -5.58 -10.13 5.23
N TRP A 451 -5.80 -11.22 4.49
CA TRP A 451 -4.84 -12.31 4.33
C TRP A 451 -4.89 -12.86 2.91
N PRO A 452 -3.77 -13.35 2.37
CA PRO A 452 -3.79 -13.98 1.06
C PRO A 452 -4.53 -15.35 1.10
N PRO A 453 -5.24 -15.73 0.03
CA PRO A 453 -5.43 -14.96 -1.20
C PRO A 453 -6.61 -13.99 -1.11
N PHE A 454 -7.32 -13.91 0.03
CA PHE A 454 -8.53 -13.10 0.18
C PHE A 454 -8.31 -11.59 0.04
N TRP A 455 -7.11 -11.07 0.30
CA TRP A 455 -6.78 -9.68 -0.02
C TRP A 455 -6.41 -9.44 -1.48
N GLU A 456 -6.32 -10.51 -2.28
CA GLU A 456 -5.85 -10.46 -3.67
C GLU A 456 -7.01 -10.14 -4.61
N GLY A 457 -8.25 -9.99 -4.13
CA GLY A 457 -9.42 -9.65 -4.97
C GLY A 457 -10.29 -10.86 -5.29
N ARG A 458 -11.19 -10.71 -6.26
CA ARG A 458 -12.01 -11.79 -6.85
C ARG A 458 -12.13 -11.54 -8.34
N SER A 459 -12.56 -12.56 -9.08
CA SER A 459 -12.60 -12.47 -10.53
C SER A 459 -13.71 -11.59 -11.08
N LEU A 460 -13.39 -11.03 -12.25
CA LEU A 460 -14.31 -10.43 -13.19
C LEU A 460 -14.39 -11.31 -14.45
N SER A 461 -15.59 -11.50 -14.99
CA SER A 461 -15.81 -12.15 -16.28
C SER A 461 -16.85 -11.40 -17.09
N ALA A 462 -16.59 -11.20 -18.39
CA ALA A 462 -17.57 -10.67 -19.34
C ALA A 462 -17.99 -11.72 -20.36
N GLY A 463 -19.24 -11.64 -20.83
CA GLY A 463 -19.80 -12.53 -21.84
C GLY A 463 -21.28 -12.27 -22.04
N ASP A 464 -21.85 -12.67 -23.17
CA ASP A 464 -23.27 -12.51 -23.52
C ASP A 464 -24.08 -13.68 -22.94
N ILE A 465 -24.67 -13.52 -21.75
CA ILE A 465 -25.29 -14.62 -20.98
C ILE A 465 -26.65 -15.00 -21.59
N ASP A 466 -27.43 -14.00 -22.02
CA ASP A 466 -28.80 -14.21 -22.50
C ASP A 466 -28.95 -14.21 -24.03
N ARG A 467 -27.86 -13.93 -24.75
CA ARG A 467 -27.72 -13.97 -26.21
C ARG A 467 -28.48 -12.87 -26.94
N ASP A 468 -28.61 -11.71 -26.33
CA ASP A 468 -29.20 -10.53 -26.96
C ASP A 468 -28.19 -9.67 -27.75
N GLY A 469 -26.89 -9.92 -27.56
CA GLY A 469 -25.79 -9.36 -28.33
C GLY A 469 -24.93 -8.35 -27.57
N ASP A 470 -25.33 -7.94 -26.38
CA ASP A 470 -24.49 -7.15 -25.49
C ASP A 470 -23.72 -8.00 -24.47
N LEU A 471 -22.71 -7.37 -23.86
CA LEU A 471 -21.84 -8.06 -22.91
C LEU A 471 -22.37 -7.86 -21.49
N ASP A 472 -22.65 -8.99 -20.84
CA ASP A 472 -23.01 -9.09 -19.44
C ASP A 472 -21.78 -9.33 -18.57
N LEU A 473 -21.99 -9.30 -17.26
CA LEU A 473 -20.92 -9.40 -16.28
C LEU A 473 -21.23 -10.41 -15.18
N VAL A 474 -20.20 -11.19 -14.81
CA VAL A 474 -20.18 -11.99 -13.58
C VAL A 474 -19.01 -11.54 -12.70
N LEU A 475 -19.31 -11.26 -11.43
CA LEU A 475 -18.35 -10.86 -10.42
C LEU A 475 -18.36 -11.88 -9.28
N ALA A 476 -17.22 -12.49 -9.00
CA ALA A 476 -17.08 -13.44 -7.91
C ALA A 476 -17.15 -12.74 -6.53
N SER A 477 -17.74 -13.43 -5.55
CA SER A 477 -17.86 -12.96 -4.16
C SER A 477 -17.57 -14.08 -3.18
N THR A 478 -16.82 -13.74 -2.14
CA THR A 478 -16.61 -14.65 -1.01
C THR A 478 -17.66 -14.51 0.09
N GLU A 479 -18.59 -13.56 -0.05
CA GLU A 479 -19.65 -13.28 0.93
C GLU A 479 -21.01 -13.80 0.46
N VAL A 480 -21.31 -13.71 -0.84
CA VAL A 480 -22.61 -14.13 -1.42
C VAL A 480 -22.46 -15.09 -2.61
N GLY A 481 -21.25 -15.59 -2.87
CA GLY A 481 -20.94 -16.47 -4.00
C GLY A 481 -20.69 -15.70 -5.30
N LEU A 482 -21.71 -15.08 -5.88
CA LEU A 482 -21.53 -14.28 -7.10
C LEU A 482 -22.59 -13.19 -7.29
N TYR A 483 -22.22 -12.21 -8.10
CA TYR A 483 -23.12 -11.21 -8.69
C TYR A 483 -23.12 -11.40 -10.20
N ALA A 484 -24.29 -11.30 -10.82
CA ALA A 484 -24.44 -11.31 -12.26
C ALA A 484 -25.26 -10.08 -12.68
N TYR A 485 -24.89 -9.47 -13.80
CA TYR A 485 -25.50 -8.25 -14.32
C TYR A 485 -25.76 -8.38 -15.81
N GLU A 486 -26.99 -8.11 -16.23
CA GLU A 486 -27.39 -7.99 -17.63
C GLU A 486 -27.13 -6.55 -18.08
N ASN A 487 -26.63 -6.35 -19.29
CA ASN A 487 -26.55 -5.05 -19.93
C ASN A 487 -27.85 -4.80 -20.75
N ASP A 488 -28.10 -3.57 -21.19
CA ASP A 488 -29.24 -3.23 -22.06
C ASP A 488 -28.79 -2.72 -23.45
N GLY A 489 -27.53 -2.98 -23.78
CA GLY A 489 -26.82 -2.50 -24.96
C GLY A 489 -26.43 -1.03 -24.94
N SER A 490 -26.73 -0.27 -23.89
CA SER A 490 -26.34 1.15 -23.75
C SER A 490 -25.30 1.41 -22.64
N GLY A 491 -24.73 0.34 -22.09
CA GLY A 491 -23.86 0.38 -20.93
C GLY A 491 -24.61 0.63 -19.62
N GLN A 492 -25.89 0.28 -19.56
CA GLN A 492 -26.70 0.36 -18.35
C GLN A 492 -27.08 -1.05 -17.91
N PHE A 493 -26.60 -1.42 -16.73
CA PHE A 493 -26.72 -2.76 -16.20
C PHE A 493 -27.90 -2.90 -15.22
N SER A 494 -28.52 -4.08 -15.20
CA SER A 494 -29.43 -4.53 -14.15
C SER A 494 -28.93 -5.81 -13.51
N ARG A 495 -29.23 -6.01 -12.23
CA ARG A 495 -28.81 -7.22 -11.52
C ARG A 495 -29.67 -8.42 -11.95
N ILE A 496 -29.03 -9.49 -12.41
CA ILE A 496 -29.67 -10.77 -12.70
C ILE A 496 -29.99 -11.47 -11.38
N GLN A 497 -31.24 -11.90 -11.21
CA GLN A 497 -31.64 -12.70 -10.05
C GLN A 497 -31.28 -14.16 -10.29
N LEU A 498 -30.20 -14.59 -9.66
CA LEU A 498 -29.75 -15.98 -9.73
C LEU A 498 -30.62 -16.90 -8.86
N PRO A 499 -30.87 -18.15 -9.30
CA PRO A 499 -31.52 -19.17 -8.48
C PRO A 499 -30.81 -19.40 -7.14
N ASP A 500 -31.61 -19.58 -6.07
CA ASP A 500 -31.08 -19.96 -4.76
C ASP A 500 -30.43 -21.34 -4.81
N GLY A 501 -29.19 -21.43 -4.33
CA GLY A 501 -28.37 -22.62 -4.50
C GLY A 501 -27.16 -22.64 -3.59
N PRO A 502 -26.41 -23.76 -3.59
CA PRO A 502 -25.30 -23.97 -2.67
C PRO A 502 -24.14 -22.99 -2.88
N LEU A 503 -24.01 -22.35 -4.05
CA LEU A 503 -22.95 -21.38 -4.34
C LEU A 503 -23.01 -20.12 -3.48
N GLN A 504 -24.19 -19.71 -3.01
CA GLN A 504 -24.36 -18.46 -2.25
C GLN A 504 -23.60 -18.45 -0.92
N ASP A 505 -23.31 -19.64 -0.37
CA ASP A 505 -22.59 -19.83 0.89
C ASP A 505 -21.10 -20.17 0.68
N LEU A 506 -20.61 -20.19 -0.58
CA LEU A 506 -19.23 -20.59 -0.89
C LEU A 506 -18.29 -19.39 -1.05
N PRO A 507 -17.03 -19.51 -0.60
CA PRO A 507 -16.01 -18.50 -0.84
C PRO A 507 -15.49 -18.59 -2.28
N VAL A 508 -16.25 -18.03 -3.23
CA VAL A 508 -15.91 -18.04 -4.66
C VAL A 508 -14.80 -17.02 -4.95
N PHE A 509 -13.74 -17.48 -5.62
CA PHE A 509 -12.60 -16.66 -6.03
C PHE A 509 -12.62 -16.40 -7.53
N ASN A 510 -12.85 -17.46 -8.31
CA ASN A 510 -13.01 -17.37 -9.75
C ASN A 510 -14.42 -17.82 -10.15
N ALA A 511 -15.01 -17.09 -11.08
CA ALA A 511 -16.25 -17.38 -11.77
C ALA A 511 -16.06 -16.90 -13.21
N VAL A 512 -15.89 -17.85 -14.14
CA VAL A 512 -15.53 -17.58 -15.55
C VAL A 512 -16.65 -18.01 -16.46
N LEU A 513 -17.12 -17.08 -17.29
CA LEU A 513 -18.09 -17.36 -18.35
C LEU A 513 -17.37 -18.04 -19.53
N VAL A 514 -17.85 -19.22 -19.92
CA VAL A 514 -17.28 -20.03 -21.00
C VAL A 514 -18.31 -21.04 -21.50
N ASP A 515 -18.47 -21.20 -22.81
CA ASP A 515 -19.29 -22.28 -23.39
C ASP A 515 -18.49 -23.61 -23.36
N ILE A 516 -18.54 -24.34 -22.23
CA ILE A 516 -17.67 -25.51 -22.03
C ILE A 516 -18.23 -26.75 -22.73
N ASP A 517 -19.55 -26.84 -22.90
CA ASP A 517 -20.21 -27.98 -23.53
C ASP A 517 -20.61 -27.72 -25.00
N ASN A 518 -20.22 -26.56 -25.53
CA ASN A 518 -20.33 -26.15 -26.92
C ASN A 518 -21.80 -26.04 -27.40
N ASP A 519 -22.74 -25.85 -26.48
CA ASP A 519 -24.18 -25.79 -26.78
C ASP A 519 -24.63 -24.38 -27.20
N GLY A 520 -23.79 -23.36 -26.96
CA GLY A 520 -24.03 -21.97 -27.30
C GLY A 520 -24.56 -21.10 -26.21
N TRP A 521 -24.70 -21.60 -24.99
CA TRP A 521 -24.95 -20.82 -23.81
C TRP A 521 -23.67 -20.77 -22.98
N LEU A 522 -23.35 -19.60 -22.44
CA LEU A 522 -22.18 -19.51 -21.55
C LEU A 522 -22.48 -20.23 -20.25
N ASP A 523 -21.63 -21.20 -19.91
CA ASP A 523 -21.56 -21.82 -18.59
C ASP A 523 -20.72 -20.96 -17.65
N LEU A 524 -20.74 -21.32 -16.36
CA LEU A 524 -19.88 -20.69 -15.37
C LEU A 524 -18.97 -21.73 -14.70
N PHE A 525 -17.67 -21.62 -14.94
CA PHE A 525 -16.66 -22.38 -14.19
C PHE A 525 -16.29 -21.62 -12.90
N VAL A 526 -16.51 -22.26 -11.76
CA VAL A 526 -16.37 -21.66 -10.43
C VAL A 526 -15.25 -22.35 -9.65
N ALA A 527 -14.30 -21.57 -9.13
CA ALA A 527 -13.27 -22.07 -8.22
C ALA A 527 -13.45 -21.45 -6.82
N THR A 528 -13.41 -22.30 -5.80
CA THR A 528 -13.67 -21.89 -4.41
C THR A 528 -12.49 -22.22 -3.49
N TYR A 529 -12.36 -21.48 -2.41
CA TYR A 529 -11.36 -21.81 -1.38
C TYR A 529 -11.80 -23.06 -0.59
N ARG A 530 -11.14 -24.19 -0.87
CA ARG A 530 -11.30 -25.52 -0.22
C ARG A 530 -12.62 -26.25 -0.39
N GLN A 531 -13.59 -25.69 -1.12
CA GLN A 531 -14.84 -26.40 -1.43
C GLN A 531 -14.80 -27.08 -2.81
N GLY A 532 -13.69 -26.89 -3.55
CA GLY A 532 -13.46 -27.49 -4.86
C GLY A 532 -13.84 -26.54 -6.00
N ASN A 533 -13.92 -27.11 -7.20
CA ASN A 533 -14.36 -26.42 -8.39
C ASN A 533 -15.77 -26.91 -8.76
N PHE A 534 -16.53 -26.06 -9.45
CA PHE A 534 -17.88 -26.37 -9.90
C PHE A 534 -18.11 -25.85 -11.31
N LEU A 535 -18.95 -26.55 -12.06
CA LEU A 535 -19.50 -26.11 -13.34
C LEU A 535 -20.99 -25.81 -13.14
N VAL A 536 -21.42 -24.61 -13.52
CA VAL A 536 -22.83 -24.22 -13.55
C VAL A 536 -23.24 -24.15 -15.01
N GLN A 537 -24.28 -24.89 -15.38
CA GLN A 537 -24.72 -24.93 -16.76
C GLN A 537 -25.49 -23.66 -17.13
N GLY A 538 -25.21 -23.13 -18.32
CA GLY A 538 -25.96 -22.09 -18.99
C GLY A 538 -27.15 -22.66 -19.78
N SER A 539 -28.16 -21.84 -20.01
CA SER A 539 -29.29 -22.19 -20.89
C SER A 539 -30.11 -20.94 -21.23
N ALA A 540 -31.13 -21.11 -22.07
CA ALA A 540 -32.14 -20.07 -22.33
C ALA A 540 -32.91 -19.61 -21.07
N GLU A 541 -32.85 -20.37 -19.98
CA GLU A 541 -33.46 -20.02 -18.70
C GLU A 541 -32.48 -19.29 -17.77
N GLY A 542 -31.25 -19.06 -18.21
CA GLY A 542 -30.14 -18.50 -17.45
C GLY A 542 -29.22 -19.56 -16.83
N LEU A 543 -28.35 -19.10 -15.91
CA LEU A 543 -27.38 -19.94 -15.20
C LEU A 543 -28.06 -20.78 -14.10
N ASP A 544 -27.91 -22.11 -14.11
CA ASP A 544 -28.48 -23.01 -13.09
C ASP A 544 -27.63 -23.08 -11.80
N THR A 545 -27.55 -21.95 -11.09
CA THR A 545 -26.83 -21.86 -9.81
C THR A 545 -27.43 -22.72 -8.69
N ALA A 546 -28.63 -23.28 -8.90
CA ALA A 546 -29.27 -24.18 -7.95
C ALA A 546 -28.65 -25.59 -7.98
N ASN A 547 -28.08 -26.02 -9.12
CA ASN A 547 -27.51 -27.37 -9.30
C ASN A 547 -26.08 -27.37 -9.87
N PRO A 548 -25.10 -26.72 -9.21
CA PRO A 548 -23.71 -26.75 -9.68
C PRO A 548 -23.14 -28.18 -9.65
N GLN A 549 -22.47 -28.57 -10.73
CA GLN A 549 -21.79 -29.86 -10.87
C GLN A 549 -20.37 -29.77 -10.32
N PRO A 550 -19.93 -30.66 -9.42
CA PRO A 550 -18.56 -30.62 -8.92
C PRO A 550 -17.57 -31.05 -10.01
N VAL A 551 -16.49 -30.29 -10.16
CA VAL A 551 -15.35 -30.62 -11.04
C VAL A 551 -14.16 -31.03 -10.19
N ALA A 552 -13.68 -32.25 -10.39
CA ALA A 552 -12.62 -32.82 -9.57
C ALA A 552 -11.26 -32.17 -9.83
N ASN A 553 -10.66 -31.62 -8.77
CA ASN A 553 -9.23 -31.34 -8.71
C ASN A 553 -8.56 -32.41 -7.81
N ARG A 554 -7.30 -32.22 -7.45
CA ARG A 554 -6.61 -33.06 -6.47
C ARG A 554 -7.30 -32.96 -5.11
N PRO A 555 -7.41 -34.06 -4.34
CA PRO A 555 -8.09 -34.06 -3.03
C PRO A 555 -7.47 -33.12 -2.00
N ASP A 556 -6.19 -32.75 -2.19
CA ASP A 556 -5.44 -31.86 -1.31
C ASP A 556 -5.29 -30.43 -1.85
N ALA A 557 -5.80 -30.14 -3.06
CA ALA A 557 -5.79 -28.80 -3.64
C ALA A 557 -6.57 -27.83 -2.76
N VAL A 558 -6.02 -26.62 -2.61
CA VAL A 558 -6.60 -25.59 -1.74
C VAL A 558 -7.47 -24.64 -2.56
N LEU A 559 -6.96 -24.13 -3.68
CA LEU A 559 -7.65 -23.20 -4.57
C LEU A 559 -7.07 -23.30 -5.98
N SER A 560 -7.92 -23.37 -7.00
CA SER A 560 -7.54 -23.13 -8.40
C SER A 560 -7.62 -21.61 -8.63
N LEU A 561 -6.50 -20.91 -8.40
CA LEU A 561 -6.46 -19.44 -8.39
C LEU A 561 -6.27 -18.86 -9.79
N ALA A 562 -5.45 -19.51 -10.62
CA ALA A 562 -5.30 -19.17 -12.03
C ALA A 562 -6.05 -20.18 -12.88
N LEU A 563 -6.71 -19.70 -13.93
CA LEU A 563 -7.46 -20.52 -14.88
C LEU A 563 -7.11 -20.07 -16.30
N ALA A 564 -7.00 -21.03 -17.22
CA ALA A 564 -6.96 -20.78 -18.65
C ALA A 564 -7.78 -21.85 -19.38
N PHE A 565 -8.41 -21.44 -20.48
CA PHE A 565 -9.27 -22.29 -21.29
C PHE A 565 -8.76 -22.30 -22.72
N GLY A 566 -8.84 -23.46 -23.36
CA GLY A 566 -8.43 -23.63 -24.75
C GLY A 566 -8.52 -25.09 -25.17
N ASP A 567 -8.68 -25.33 -26.46
CA ASP A 567 -8.71 -26.67 -27.07
C ASP A 567 -7.27 -27.13 -27.31
N VAL A 568 -6.68 -27.81 -26.32
CA VAL A 568 -5.23 -28.09 -26.28
C VAL A 568 -4.87 -29.32 -27.11
N ASP A 569 -5.76 -30.30 -27.22
CA ASP A 569 -5.59 -31.51 -28.02
C ASP A 569 -6.35 -31.51 -29.35
N ARG A 570 -7.01 -30.38 -29.68
CA ARG A 570 -7.70 -30.11 -30.94
C ARG A 570 -8.83 -31.09 -31.23
N ASP A 571 -9.53 -31.52 -30.20
CA ASP A 571 -10.68 -32.39 -30.33
C ASP A 571 -12.01 -31.62 -30.53
N GLY A 572 -11.96 -30.30 -30.38
CA GLY A 572 -13.07 -29.37 -30.58
C GLY A 572 -13.76 -28.94 -29.28
N ASP A 573 -13.41 -29.53 -28.14
CA ASP A 573 -13.90 -29.17 -26.83
C ASP A 573 -12.87 -28.29 -26.08
N LEU A 574 -13.34 -27.41 -25.20
CA LEU A 574 -12.43 -26.58 -24.41
C LEU A 574 -11.90 -27.35 -23.20
N ASP A 575 -10.58 -27.43 -23.07
CA ASP A 575 -9.90 -27.93 -21.88
C ASP A 575 -9.68 -26.83 -20.85
N VAL A 576 -9.41 -27.24 -19.61
CA VAL A 576 -9.19 -26.31 -18.49
C VAL A 576 -7.84 -26.54 -17.84
N ALA A 577 -6.96 -25.54 -17.91
CA ALA A 577 -5.73 -25.50 -17.13
C ALA A 577 -6.00 -24.91 -15.73
N LEU A 578 -5.68 -25.67 -14.68
CA LEU A 578 -5.82 -25.28 -13.28
C LEU A 578 -4.47 -24.93 -12.67
N GLY A 579 -4.35 -23.65 -12.29
CA GLY A 579 -3.20 -23.10 -11.58
C GLY A 579 -3.48 -23.11 -10.09
N ASN A 580 -2.84 -24.03 -9.38
CA ASN A 580 -3.14 -24.29 -7.99
C ASN A 580 -2.31 -23.38 -7.07
N TRP A 581 -3.00 -22.77 -6.11
CA TRP A 581 -2.43 -21.94 -5.06
C TRP A 581 -2.67 -22.62 -3.71
N ALA A 582 -1.67 -22.58 -2.82
CA ALA A 582 -1.73 -23.27 -1.53
C ALA A 582 -1.72 -22.32 -0.33
N ALA A 583 -0.67 -21.50 -0.16
CA ALA A 583 -0.54 -20.63 1.00
C ALA A 583 0.29 -19.36 0.75
N GLY A 584 0.70 -19.09 -0.49
CA GLY A 584 1.51 -17.93 -0.87
C GLY A 584 2.80 -17.81 -0.04
N TRP A 585 3.11 -16.58 0.38
CA TRP A 585 4.33 -16.24 1.15
C TRP A 585 4.54 -17.01 2.47
N TYR A 586 3.51 -17.69 3.00
CA TYR A 586 3.66 -18.58 4.16
C TYR A 586 4.41 -19.87 3.82
N ARG A 587 4.33 -20.31 2.56
CA ARG A 587 4.97 -21.51 2.03
C ARG A 587 5.51 -21.25 0.63
N ARG A 588 6.46 -20.33 0.58
CA ARG A 588 7.43 -20.04 -0.49
C ARG A 588 7.82 -21.21 -1.42
N VAL A 589 7.95 -22.41 -0.86
CA VAL A 589 8.01 -23.66 -1.62
C VAL A 589 6.88 -24.58 -1.15
N PRO A 590 5.73 -24.61 -1.86
CA PRO A 590 4.59 -25.43 -1.50
C PRO A 590 4.85 -26.92 -1.75
N GLY A 591 3.90 -27.76 -1.32
CA GLY A 591 3.92 -29.19 -1.55
C GLY A 591 3.20 -29.58 -2.84
N GLU A 592 2.89 -30.88 -2.99
CA GLU A 592 2.15 -31.40 -4.15
C GLU A 592 0.70 -30.90 -4.22
N GLU A 593 0.17 -30.32 -3.14
CA GLU A 593 -1.14 -29.67 -3.14
C GLU A 593 -1.26 -28.46 -4.08
N SER A 594 -0.14 -27.87 -4.53
CA SER A 594 -0.12 -26.77 -5.52
C SER A 594 0.31 -27.22 -6.93
N ARG A 595 0.30 -28.53 -7.19
CA ARG A 595 0.62 -29.10 -8.50
C ARG A 595 -0.41 -28.64 -9.53
N ASN A 596 0.00 -27.90 -10.55
CA ASN A 596 -0.88 -27.51 -11.66
C ASN A 596 -1.27 -28.73 -12.51
N ARG A 597 -2.42 -28.63 -13.18
CA ARG A 597 -2.93 -29.70 -14.03
C ARG A 597 -3.79 -29.16 -15.16
N ILE A 598 -3.94 -29.96 -16.21
CA ILE A 598 -4.93 -29.75 -17.27
C ILE A 598 -6.04 -30.78 -17.06
N LEU A 599 -7.29 -30.34 -17.13
CA LEU A 599 -8.47 -31.19 -17.15
C LEU A 599 -8.92 -31.34 -18.60
N TRP A 600 -9.06 -32.59 -19.05
CA TRP A 600 -9.53 -32.89 -20.39
C TRP A 600 -11.06 -32.87 -20.40
N ASN A 601 -11.63 -32.18 -21.38
CA ASN A 601 -13.07 -32.11 -21.56
C ASN A 601 -13.54 -33.13 -22.60
N ASP A 602 -14.00 -34.29 -22.13
CA ASP A 602 -14.45 -35.34 -23.03
C ASP A 602 -15.91 -35.11 -23.48
N SER A 603 -16.15 -34.59 -24.69
CA SER A 603 -17.48 -34.43 -25.28
C SER A 603 -18.41 -33.49 -24.49
N GLY A 604 -17.88 -32.34 -24.06
CA GLY A 604 -18.60 -31.32 -23.29
C GLY A 604 -18.86 -31.68 -21.82
N ALA A 605 -18.28 -32.77 -21.30
CA ALA A 605 -18.44 -33.21 -19.92
C ALA A 605 -17.16 -33.03 -19.09
N LEU A 606 -17.03 -31.88 -18.44
CA LEU A 606 -15.87 -31.57 -17.60
C LEU A 606 -16.00 -32.14 -16.17
N SER A 607 -15.75 -33.44 -15.96
CA SER A 607 -15.80 -34.05 -14.61
C SER A 607 -14.53 -33.84 -13.78
N GLY A 608 -13.38 -33.64 -14.44
CA GLY A 608 -12.05 -33.59 -13.83
C GLY A 608 -11.41 -34.95 -13.52
N ASP A 609 -12.05 -36.07 -13.94
CA ASP A 609 -11.49 -37.42 -13.81
C ASP A 609 -10.38 -37.70 -14.83
N SER A 610 -10.47 -37.09 -16.01
CA SER A 610 -9.45 -37.11 -17.06
C SER A 610 -8.56 -35.87 -16.91
N TYR A 611 -7.25 -36.09 -16.71
CA TYR A 611 -6.33 -34.98 -16.46
C TYR A 611 -4.87 -35.31 -16.78
N LEU A 612 -4.06 -34.26 -16.92
CA LEU A 612 -2.61 -34.30 -16.95
C LEU A 612 -2.03 -33.44 -15.82
N ASP A 613 -1.33 -34.05 -14.86
CA ASP A 613 -0.58 -33.29 -13.85
C ASP A 613 0.74 -32.79 -14.47
N LEU A 614 1.02 -31.50 -14.34
CA LEU A 614 2.18 -30.86 -14.97
C LEU A 614 3.49 -31.14 -14.20
N PRO A 615 4.59 -31.51 -14.88
CA PRO A 615 5.77 -32.08 -14.23
C PRO A 615 6.69 -31.07 -13.52
N ALA A 616 6.61 -29.77 -13.82
CA ALA A 616 7.47 -28.76 -13.19
C ALA A 616 7.28 -28.69 -11.68
N ILE A 617 8.19 -28.00 -10.97
CA ILE A 617 8.08 -27.84 -9.52
C ILE A 617 6.73 -27.17 -9.19
N PRO A 618 5.91 -27.73 -8.27
CA PRO A 618 4.70 -27.05 -7.79
C PRO A 618 5.04 -25.70 -7.18
N GLY A 619 4.42 -24.65 -7.69
CA GLY A 619 4.59 -23.27 -7.25
C GLY A 619 3.30 -22.69 -6.68
N GLU A 620 3.31 -21.41 -6.36
CA GLU A 620 2.11 -20.64 -6.07
C GLU A 620 1.70 -19.95 -7.38
N THR A 621 0.86 -20.61 -8.18
CA THR A 621 0.53 -20.14 -9.53
C THR A 621 -0.54 -19.06 -9.50
N LEU A 622 -0.21 -17.89 -10.07
CA LEU A 622 -1.10 -16.72 -10.11
C LEU A 622 -1.65 -16.43 -11.51
N SER A 623 -0.97 -16.90 -12.56
CA SER A 623 -1.44 -16.76 -13.94
C SER A 623 -1.14 -18.01 -14.77
N LEU A 624 -2.08 -18.35 -15.66
CA LEU A 624 -1.92 -19.36 -16.70
C LEU A 624 -2.33 -18.76 -18.03
N LEU A 625 -1.51 -18.93 -19.06
CA LEU A 625 -1.83 -18.54 -20.42
C LEU A 625 -1.70 -19.75 -21.35
N LEU A 626 -2.78 -20.08 -22.06
CA LEU A 626 -2.76 -20.93 -23.24
C LEU A 626 -2.68 -20.03 -24.48
N SER A 627 -1.58 -20.11 -25.23
CA SER A 627 -1.34 -19.29 -26.42
C SER A 627 -0.29 -19.95 -27.31
N ASP A 628 -0.36 -19.72 -28.62
CA ASP A 628 0.65 -20.18 -29.59
C ASP A 628 1.92 -19.30 -29.52
N ILE A 629 2.77 -19.53 -28.49
CA ILE A 629 3.90 -18.64 -28.18
C ILE A 629 5.05 -18.79 -29.18
N ASP A 630 5.23 -19.98 -29.78
CA ASP A 630 6.29 -20.22 -30.78
C ASP A 630 5.82 -20.03 -32.23
N ASN A 631 4.54 -19.67 -32.41
CA ASN A 631 3.84 -19.44 -33.67
C ASN A 631 3.81 -20.68 -34.59
N ASN A 632 3.79 -21.89 -34.03
CA ASN A 632 3.69 -23.16 -34.76
C ASN A 632 2.23 -23.57 -35.03
N GLY A 633 1.27 -22.87 -34.42
CA GLY A 633 -0.17 -23.05 -34.55
C GLY A 633 -0.83 -23.83 -33.42
N THR A 634 -0.10 -24.49 -32.52
CA THR A 634 -0.65 -25.24 -31.38
C THR A 634 -0.61 -24.40 -30.11
N LEU A 635 -1.53 -24.64 -29.18
CA LEU A 635 -1.51 -23.94 -27.89
C LEU A 635 -0.38 -24.46 -27.01
N ASP A 636 0.46 -23.54 -26.57
CA ASP A 636 1.48 -23.74 -25.55
C ASP A 636 0.96 -23.24 -24.19
N LEU A 637 1.57 -23.71 -23.09
CA LEU A 637 1.17 -23.32 -21.74
C LEU A 637 2.29 -22.56 -21.02
N TRP A 638 1.96 -21.37 -20.55
CA TRP A 638 2.79 -20.62 -19.60
C TRP A 638 2.15 -20.62 -18.22
N ALA A 639 2.88 -21.08 -17.20
CA ALA A 639 2.47 -21.04 -15.80
C ALA A 639 3.34 -20.05 -15.02
N GLY A 640 2.74 -18.90 -14.69
CA GLY A 640 3.34 -17.83 -13.90
C GLY A 640 3.27 -18.13 -12.41
N ASN A 641 4.44 -18.21 -11.76
CA ASN A 641 4.56 -18.55 -10.34
C ASN A 641 5.05 -17.36 -9.50
N ASP A 642 4.64 -17.37 -8.24
CA ASP A 642 5.13 -16.44 -7.22
C ASP A 642 6.30 -17.02 -6.40
N PHE A 643 7.17 -16.13 -5.91
CA PHE A 643 8.32 -16.39 -5.03
C PHE A 643 9.46 -17.27 -5.62
N GLU A 644 9.94 -18.27 -4.88
CA GLU A 644 11.16 -19.05 -5.16
C GLU A 644 10.97 -20.13 -6.24
N ILE A 645 9.74 -20.40 -6.67
CA ILE A 645 9.47 -21.36 -7.75
C ILE A 645 9.39 -20.61 -9.07
N PRO A 646 10.28 -20.87 -10.03
CA PRO A 646 10.24 -20.22 -11.33
C PRO A 646 9.00 -20.59 -12.12
N ASP A 647 8.66 -19.74 -13.08
CA ASP A 647 7.66 -20.05 -14.10
C ASP A 647 7.98 -21.36 -14.82
N ALA A 648 6.93 -22.06 -15.24
CA ALA A 648 7.03 -23.25 -16.07
C ALA A 648 6.41 -22.99 -17.44
N ILE A 649 7.17 -23.26 -18.50
CA ILE A 649 6.71 -23.13 -19.89
C ILE A 649 6.69 -24.50 -20.54
N TYR A 650 5.62 -24.80 -21.26
CA TYR A 650 5.43 -26.04 -21.97
C TYR A 650 5.03 -25.79 -23.41
N LEU A 651 5.76 -26.38 -24.34
CA LEU A 651 5.37 -26.41 -25.76
C LEU A 651 4.38 -27.54 -25.98
N GLY A 652 3.21 -27.22 -26.53
CA GLY A 652 2.17 -28.17 -26.90
C GLY A 652 2.48 -28.85 -28.23
N ASP A 653 2.00 -30.08 -28.41
CA ASP A 653 2.06 -30.79 -29.69
C ASP A 653 0.73 -30.78 -30.46
N GLY A 654 -0.32 -30.18 -29.88
CA GLY A 654 -1.67 -30.14 -30.43
C GLY A 654 -2.42 -31.47 -30.36
N GLY A 655 -1.91 -32.47 -29.64
CA GLY A 655 -2.59 -33.73 -29.33
C GLY A 655 -2.59 -34.02 -27.82
N GLY A 656 -2.55 -32.96 -27.00
CA GLY A 656 -2.55 -33.01 -25.53
C GLY A 656 -1.19 -33.27 -24.89
N GLY A 657 -0.13 -33.44 -25.68
CA GLY A 657 1.23 -33.63 -25.21
C GLY A 657 1.95 -32.30 -24.96
N PHE A 658 2.69 -32.23 -23.85
CA PHE A 658 3.48 -31.06 -23.47
C PHE A 658 4.95 -31.40 -23.26
N SER A 659 5.83 -30.57 -23.82
CA SER A 659 7.28 -30.61 -23.60
C SER A 659 7.72 -29.39 -22.81
N GLN A 660 8.20 -29.59 -21.58
CA GLN A 660 8.66 -28.49 -20.75
C GLN A 660 9.96 -27.87 -21.29
N ILE A 661 10.00 -26.54 -21.39
CA ILE A 661 11.25 -25.80 -21.65
C ILE A 661 12.05 -25.70 -20.35
N THR A 662 13.34 -26.00 -20.46
CA THR A 662 14.31 -25.94 -19.36
C THR A 662 15.41 -24.93 -19.65
N TYR A 663 16.16 -24.56 -18.62
CA TYR A 663 17.34 -23.72 -18.78
C TYR A 663 18.37 -24.32 -19.75
N GLN A 664 18.46 -25.65 -19.87
CA GLN A 664 19.43 -26.30 -20.77
C GLN A 664 19.12 -26.06 -22.25
N ASP A 665 17.86 -25.75 -22.58
CA ASP A 665 17.45 -25.45 -23.95
C ASP A 665 17.92 -24.08 -24.41
N GLN A 666 18.26 -23.18 -23.47
CA GLN A 666 18.76 -21.82 -23.72
C GLN A 666 17.83 -20.98 -24.61
N LEU A 667 16.53 -21.29 -24.61
CA LEU A 667 15.52 -20.59 -25.40
C LEU A 667 15.02 -19.32 -24.69
N ILE A 668 14.78 -19.42 -23.38
CA ILE A 668 14.26 -18.33 -22.56
C ILE A 668 15.39 -17.86 -21.62
N PRO A 669 15.81 -16.59 -21.70
CA PRO A 669 16.94 -16.10 -20.91
C PRO A 669 16.61 -16.00 -19.42
N GLN A 670 15.39 -15.57 -19.11
CA GLN A 670 14.88 -15.36 -17.76
C GLN A 670 13.36 -15.18 -17.74
N THR A 671 12.75 -15.39 -16.58
CA THR A 671 11.35 -15.07 -16.27
C THR A 671 11.26 -14.22 -15.01
N THR A 672 10.06 -13.80 -14.64
CA THR A 672 9.83 -12.99 -13.44
C THR A 672 9.84 -13.83 -12.15
N THR A 673 10.01 -13.18 -10.99
CA THR A 673 10.01 -13.87 -9.68
C THR A 673 8.63 -13.90 -9.04
N THR A 674 7.79 -12.91 -9.34
CA THR A 674 6.43 -12.80 -8.79
C THR A 674 5.44 -12.62 -9.94
N THR A 675 5.39 -13.59 -10.85
CA THR A 675 4.63 -13.49 -12.10
C THR A 675 3.14 -13.49 -11.80
N MET A 676 2.48 -12.35 -12.02
CA MET A 676 1.06 -12.16 -11.71
C MET A 676 0.19 -12.14 -12.96
N ALA A 677 0.73 -11.69 -14.10
CA ALA A 677 0.08 -11.79 -15.40
C ALA A 677 1.07 -12.18 -16.50
N VAL A 678 0.58 -12.95 -17.47
CA VAL A 678 1.29 -13.39 -18.66
C VAL A 678 0.37 -13.13 -19.85
N LYS A 679 0.82 -12.31 -20.80
CA LYS A 679 0.06 -11.98 -22.01
C LYS A 679 0.93 -12.18 -23.25
N SER A 680 0.29 -12.62 -24.33
CA SER A 680 0.90 -12.83 -25.64
C SER A 680 0.23 -11.89 -26.64
N ALA A 681 1.00 -11.08 -27.35
CA ALA A 681 0.45 -10.10 -28.31
C ALA A 681 1.51 -9.65 -29.31
N ASP A 682 1.10 -9.32 -30.53
CA ASP A 682 1.98 -8.76 -31.57
C ASP A 682 2.13 -7.25 -31.36
N LEU A 683 2.89 -6.87 -30.33
CA LEU A 683 3.13 -5.49 -29.93
C LEU A 683 3.97 -4.74 -30.96
N SER A 684 4.81 -5.47 -31.70
CA SER A 684 5.69 -4.90 -32.73
C SER A 684 5.07 -4.77 -34.12
N GLY A 685 3.93 -5.39 -34.36
CA GLY A 685 3.24 -5.40 -35.65
C GLY A 685 3.98 -6.19 -36.73
N ASP A 686 4.82 -7.16 -36.34
CA ASP A 686 5.63 -7.96 -37.26
C ASP A 686 5.03 -9.35 -37.57
N GLY A 687 3.89 -9.66 -36.95
CA GLY A 687 3.17 -10.92 -37.06
C GLY A 687 3.62 -12.00 -36.08
N SER A 688 4.66 -11.76 -35.28
CA SER A 688 5.12 -12.66 -34.21
C SER A 688 4.69 -12.13 -32.85
N PRO A 689 4.06 -12.94 -31.99
CA PRO A 689 3.70 -12.47 -30.66
C PRO A 689 4.94 -12.27 -29.77
N GLU A 690 4.98 -11.15 -29.08
CA GLU A 690 5.79 -10.95 -27.88
C GLU A 690 5.07 -11.51 -26.64
N ILE A 691 5.85 -11.92 -25.63
CA ILE A 691 5.32 -12.37 -24.34
C ILE A 691 5.66 -11.36 -23.26
N TYR A 692 4.63 -10.78 -22.63
CA TYR A 692 4.78 -9.85 -21.52
C TYR A 692 4.50 -10.53 -20.17
N LEU A 693 5.45 -10.40 -19.24
CA LEU A 693 5.37 -10.91 -17.88
C LEU A 693 5.33 -9.75 -16.89
N ALA A 694 4.19 -9.59 -16.22
CA ALA A 694 4.00 -8.57 -15.20
C ALA A 694 4.31 -9.12 -13.81
N GLN A 695 5.04 -8.35 -13.02
CA GLN A 695 5.41 -8.69 -11.64
C GLN A 695 5.54 -7.44 -10.76
N ILE A 696 6.07 -7.60 -9.55
CA ILE A 696 6.48 -6.48 -8.71
C ILE A 696 7.75 -5.84 -9.32
N ALA A 697 7.57 -4.75 -10.07
CA ALA A 697 8.60 -4.08 -10.86
C ALA A 697 8.75 -2.58 -10.53
N GLY A 698 10.01 -2.12 -10.41
CA GLY A 698 10.36 -0.75 -9.98
C GLY A 698 10.80 -0.63 -8.51
N ARG A 699 11.46 0.50 -8.14
CA ARG A 699 11.88 0.83 -6.76
C ARG A 699 10.92 1.84 -6.12
N SER A 700 10.49 1.61 -4.88
CA SER A 700 9.88 2.64 -4.01
C SER A 700 10.92 3.61 -3.39
N SER A 701 12.22 3.35 -3.56
CA SER A 701 13.34 4.10 -2.96
C SER A 701 13.92 5.20 -3.85
N GLY A 702 13.18 5.59 -4.88
CA GLY A 702 13.34 6.79 -5.68
C GLY A 702 12.01 7.00 -6.37
N VAL A 703 11.51 8.22 -6.40
CA VAL A 703 10.28 8.54 -7.14
C VAL A 703 10.58 8.23 -8.60
N SER A 704 10.21 7.04 -9.06
CA SER A 704 9.97 6.83 -10.48
C SER A 704 8.75 7.69 -10.78
N ASP A 705 8.94 8.75 -11.55
CA ASP A 705 7.85 9.63 -11.96
C ASP A 705 6.74 8.83 -12.66
N THR A 706 7.09 7.68 -13.25
CA THR A 706 6.20 6.70 -13.90
C THR A 706 5.18 6.07 -12.94
N LEU A 707 5.58 5.71 -11.71
CA LEU A 707 4.73 4.91 -10.82
C LEU A 707 3.60 5.70 -10.13
N LYS A 708 3.61 7.03 -10.22
CA LYS A 708 2.56 7.94 -9.73
C LYS A 708 1.96 7.50 -8.40
N MET A 709 2.63 7.84 -7.32
CA MET A 709 2.28 7.36 -5.99
C MET A 709 1.47 8.40 -5.22
N GLN A 710 0.36 7.98 -4.63
CA GLN A 710 -0.43 8.77 -3.69
C GLN A 710 -0.22 8.25 -2.26
N ARG A 711 -0.35 9.14 -1.27
CA ARG A 711 -0.32 8.72 0.13
C ARG A 711 -1.54 7.86 0.47
N LEU A 712 -1.32 6.78 1.23
CA LEU A 712 -2.38 5.84 1.57
C LEU A 712 -3.55 6.45 2.37
N GLU A 713 -3.39 7.60 3.04
CA GLU A 713 -4.52 8.25 3.73
C GLU A 713 -5.56 8.84 2.78
N LEU A 714 -5.16 9.12 1.53
CA LEU A 714 -6.05 9.64 0.48
C LEU A 714 -6.73 8.50 -0.29
N TYR A 715 -6.46 7.24 0.08
CA TYR A 715 -6.93 6.05 -0.65
C TYR A 715 -8.45 6.02 -0.86
N CYS A 716 -9.24 6.37 0.17
CA CYS A 716 -10.70 6.38 0.05
C CYS A 716 -11.28 7.71 -0.47
N ASP A 717 -10.45 8.72 -0.78
CA ASP A 717 -10.94 10.07 -1.13
C ASP A 717 -11.52 10.13 -2.56
N GLY A 718 -11.10 9.24 -3.45
CA GLY A 718 -11.64 9.09 -4.81
C GLY A 718 -12.97 8.32 -4.89
N ILE A 719 -13.49 7.85 -3.74
CA ILE A 719 -14.79 7.17 -3.62
C ILE A 719 -15.87 8.21 -3.36
N ILE A 720 -16.88 8.24 -4.23
CA ILE A 720 -18.03 9.15 -4.23
C ILE A 720 -19.16 8.57 -3.38
N ASP A 721 -19.43 7.26 -3.50
CA ASP A 721 -20.48 6.60 -2.72
C ASP A 721 -20.16 6.65 -1.19
N PRO A 722 -21.05 7.21 -0.37
CA PRO A 722 -20.77 7.46 1.04
C PRO A 722 -20.67 6.17 1.89
N ASP A 723 -21.39 5.11 1.51
CA ASP A 723 -21.41 3.85 2.25
C ASP A 723 -20.16 3.03 1.93
N ALA A 724 -19.77 2.97 0.65
CA ALA A 724 -18.51 2.41 0.20
C ALA A 724 -17.33 3.18 0.77
N GLN A 725 -17.37 4.52 0.80
CA GLN A 725 -16.31 5.33 1.43
C GLN A 725 -16.21 5.05 2.94
N THR A 726 -17.34 4.88 3.62
CA THR A 726 -17.37 4.54 5.05
C THR A 726 -16.79 3.17 5.32
N THR A 727 -17.16 2.18 4.51
CA THR A 727 -16.62 0.81 4.59
C THR A 727 -15.13 0.79 4.26
N CYS A 728 -14.71 1.48 3.20
CA CYS A 728 -13.30 1.66 2.84
C CYS A 728 -12.51 2.22 4.02
N ARG A 729 -12.98 3.31 4.64
CA ARG A 729 -12.32 3.93 5.80
C ARG A 729 -12.31 3.04 7.03
N LYS A 730 -13.38 2.26 7.27
CA LYS A 730 -13.40 1.22 8.32
C LYS A 730 -12.29 0.21 8.07
N ASN A 731 -12.16 -0.30 6.86
CA ASN A 731 -11.18 -1.33 6.51
C ASN A 731 -9.74 -0.80 6.52
N MET A 732 -9.53 0.43 6.04
CA MET A 732 -8.25 1.14 6.16
C MET A 732 -7.90 1.41 7.62
N ALA A 733 -8.88 1.70 8.48
CA ALA A 733 -8.67 1.80 9.91
C ALA A 733 -8.26 0.45 10.51
N ILE A 734 -8.84 -0.68 10.07
CA ILE A 734 -8.39 -2.02 10.49
C ILE A 734 -6.95 -2.29 9.99
N LYS A 735 -6.65 -2.02 8.71
CA LYS A 735 -5.32 -2.19 8.09
C LYS A 735 -4.23 -1.40 8.82
N SER A 736 -4.57 -0.22 9.35
CA SER A 736 -3.63 0.61 10.09
C SER A 736 -3.07 -0.06 11.35
N TRP A 737 -3.84 -0.97 11.97
CA TRP A 737 -3.42 -1.64 13.19
C TRP A 737 -3.20 -3.13 13.04
N TYR A 738 -3.88 -3.79 12.12
CA TYR A 738 -3.77 -5.21 11.90
C TYR A 738 -2.78 -5.50 10.78
N LYS A 739 -1.60 -6.00 11.15
CA LYS A 739 -0.58 -6.44 10.20
C LYS A 739 -0.66 -7.95 10.04
N SER A 740 -1.01 -8.39 8.84
CA SER A 740 -0.92 -9.80 8.48
C SER A 740 0.51 -10.32 8.60
N GLY A 741 0.65 -11.59 8.97
CA GLY A 741 1.93 -12.26 9.11
C GLY A 741 1.90 -13.42 10.09
N ASN A 742 3.09 -13.82 10.56
CA ASN A 742 3.27 -14.99 11.42
C ASN A 742 3.50 -14.63 12.90
N ASN A 743 3.22 -13.39 13.28
CA ASN A 743 3.53 -12.85 14.60
C ASN A 743 2.25 -12.54 15.36
N PHE A 744 1.95 -13.34 16.39
CA PHE A 744 0.84 -13.03 17.28
C PHE A 744 1.17 -11.77 18.10
N ASP A 745 0.35 -10.74 17.91
CA ASP A 745 0.36 -9.55 18.74
C ASP A 745 -0.84 -9.60 19.72
N PRO A 746 -0.62 -9.78 21.03
CA PRO A 746 -1.70 -9.82 22.00
C PRO A 746 -2.46 -8.49 22.10
N SER A 747 -1.91 -7.36 21.63
CA SER A 747 -2.61 -6.07 21.58
C SER A 747 -3.77 -6.08 20.57
N TYR A 748 -3.71 -6.96 19.56
CA TYR A 748 -4.80 -7.14 18.60
C TYR A 748 -6.02 -7.78 19.27
N ALA A 749 -5.85 -8.64 20.27
CA ALA A 749 -6.96 -9.33 20.91
C ALA A 749 -7.97 -8.38 21.57
N ALA A 750 -7.49 -7.28 22.17
CA ALA A 750 -8.35 -6.24 22.74
C ALA A 750 -9.07 -5.43 21.66
N ARG A 751 -8.44 -5.21 20.50
CA ARG A 751 -9.05 -4.55 19.34
C ARG A 751 -10.07 -5.44 18.63
N CYS A 752 -9.78 -6.73 18.48
CA CYS A 752 -10.75 -7.71 18.00
C CYS A 752 -12.04 -7.67 18.83
N GLN A 753 -11.94 -7.50 20.15
CA GLN A 753 -13.12 -7.41 21.02
C GLN A 753 -13.99 -6.18 20.76
N GLN A 754 -13.44 -5.12 20.17
CA GLN A 754 -14.15 -3.88 19.83
C GLN A 754 -14.79 -3.94 18.44
N LEU A 755 -14.45 -4.96 17.64
CA LEU A 755 -15.07 -5.20 16.34
C LEU A 755 -16.50 -5.74 16.50
N GLY A 756 -17.30 -5.59 15.45
CA GLY A 756 -18.63 -6.19 15.36
C GLY A 756 -18.56 -7.72 15.51
N PRO A 757 -19.68 -8.39 15.87
CA PRO A 757 -19.68 -9.83 16.20
C PRO A 757 -19.04 -10.73 15.14
N HIS A 758 -19.24 -10.43 13.85
CA HIS A 758 -18.67 -11.16 12.72
C HIS A 758 -17.14 -10.99 12.66
N ASP A 759 -16.65 -9.77 12.44
CA ASP A 759 -15.22 -9.41 12.37
C ASP A 759 -14.45 -9.82 13.65
N GLN A 760 -15.10 -9.77 14.82
CA GLN A 760 -14.51 -10.19 16.09
C GLN A 760 -14.14 -11.67 16.10
N LEU A 761 -15.00 -12.55 15.57
CA LEU A 761 -14.75 -13.99 15.55
C LEU A 761 -13.59 -14.32 14.61
N GLN A 762 -13.58 -13.74 13.42
CA GLN A 762 -12.50 -13.89 12.43
C GLN A 762 -11.16 -13.38 12.98
N CYS A 763 -11.17 -12.19 13.59
CA CYS A 763 -9.99 -11.62 14.23
C CYS A 763 -9.42 -12.52 15.33
N LYS A 764 -10.26 -13.07 16.20
CA LYS A 764 -9.82 -14.03 17.24
C LYS A 764 -9.27 -15.32 16.64
N ALA A 765 -9.92 -15.88 15.61
CA ALA A 765 -9.49 -17.10 14.95
C ALA A 765 -8.10 -16.93 14.31
N MET A 766 -7.87 -15.80 13.64
CA MET A 766 -6.57 -15.50 13.03
C MET A 766 -5.47 -15.26 14.07
N LEU A 767 -5.79 -14.65 15.22
CA LEU A 767 -4.82 -14.54 16.31
C LEU A 767 -4.42 -15.90 16.91
N ILE A 768 -5.36 -16.84 17.02
CA ILE A 768 -5.04 -18.21 17.46
C ILE A 768 -4.11 -18.88 16.45
N LYS A 769 -4.35 -18.71 15.14
CA LYS A 769 -3.43 -19.15 14.08
C LYS A 769 -2.05 -18.53 14.25
N ASP A 770 -1.95 -17.22 14.40
CA ASP A 770 -0.66 -16.53 14.56
C ASP A 770 0.10 -17.05 15.79
N LEU A 771 -0.62 -17.33 16.87
CA LEU A 771 -0.05 -17.91 18.09
C LEU A 771 0.47 -19.32 17.84
N ALA A 772 -0.28 -20.14 17.10
CA ALA A 772 0.13 -21.48 16.71
C ALA A 772 1.46 -21.43 15.93
N ILE A 773 1.51 -20.61 14.88
CA ILE A 773 2.70 -20.40 14.03
C ILE A 773 3.89 -19.91 14.85
N GLN A 774 3.70 -18.86 15.67
CA GLN A 774 4.75 -18.30 16.51
C GLN A 774 5.30 -19.33 17.52
N ARG A 775 4.44 -20.18 18.08
CA ARG A 775 4.82 -21.25 19.02
C ARG A 775 5.36 -22.50 18.33
N ARG A 776 5.22 -22.58 17.00
CA ARG A 776 5.48 -23.77 16.19
C ARG A 776 4.73 -25.00 16.71
N ASP A 777 3.49 -24.81 17.12
CA ASP A 777 2.64 -25.85 17.72
C ASP A 777 1.31 -25.95 16.99
N ALA A 778 1.21 -26.94 16.08
CA ALA A 778 0.02 -27.20 15.28
C ALA A 778 -1.20 -27.59 16.14
N SER A 779 -1.01 -28.08 17.37
CA SER A 779 -2.14 -28.46 18.23
C SER A 779 -3.01 -27.26 18.64
N LEU A 780 -2.44 -26.05 18.60
CA LEU A 780 -3.15 -24.80 18.89
C LEU A 780 -4.16 -24.45 17.79
N CYS A 781 -4.02 -24.96 16.56
CA CYS A 781 -5.01 -24.77 15.50
C CYS A 781 -6.38 -25.35 15.89
N ALA A 782 -6.42 -26.38 16.76
CA ALA A 782 -7.66 -26.97 17.25
C ALA A 782 -8.47 -26.04 18.18
N LEU A 783 -7.89 -24.93 18.64
CA LEU A 783 -8.57 -23.90 19.42
C LEU A 783 -9.40 -22.95 18.54
N ILE A 784 -9.19 -22.95 17.22
CA ILE A 784 -10.00 -22.18 16.28
C ILE A 784 -11.38 -22.86 16.17
N PRO A 785 -12.49 -22.13 16.41
CA PRO A 785 -13.84 -22.69 16.30
C PRO A 785 -14.09 -23.33 14.92
N ALA A 786 -14.86 -24.40 14.89
CA ALA A 786 -15.27 -25.07 13.64
C ALA A 786 -16.16 -24.19 12.74
N THR A 787 -16.65 -23.05 13.21
CA THR A 787 -17.36 -22.07 12.38
C THR A 787 -16.40 -21.08 11.69
N GLN A 788 -15.09 -21.26 11.84
CA GLN A 788 -14.04 -20.39 11.29
C GLN A 788 -13.08 -21.22 10.43
N ASP A 789 -13.65 -21.94 9.48
CA ASP A 789 -12.96 -22.96 8.68
C ASP A 789 -11.80 -22.39 7.86
N ILE A 790 -11.94 -21.17 7.36
CA ILE A 790 -10.88 -20.47 6.60
C ILE A 790 -9.63 -20.29 7.49
N ALA A 791 -9.78 -19.64 8.65
CA ALA A 791 -8.69 -19.38 9.58
C ALA A 791 -8.06 -20.69 10.11
N LYS A 792 -8.90 -21.68 10.40
CA LYS A 792 -8.45 -23.00 10.86
C LYS A 792 -7.62 -23.69 9.78
N SER A 793 -8.11 -23.67 8.54
CA SER A 793 -7.39 -24.25 7.42
C SER A 793 -6.03 -23.61 7.21
N TYR A 794 -5.94 -22.28 7.26
CA TYR A 794 -4.64 -21.60 7.15
C TYR A 794 -3.65 -22.06 8.20
N CYS A 795 -4.12 -22.19 9.44
CA CYS A 795 -3.31 -22.68 10.54
C CYS A 795 -2.77 -24.09 10.23
N GLU A 796 -3.63 -25.00 9.78
CA GLU A 796 -3.25 -26.37 9.46
C GLU A 796 -2.32 -26.47 8.23
N LEU A 797 -2.60 -25.69 7.17
CA LEU A 797 -1.79 -25.64 5.95
C LEU A 797 -0.36 -25.14 6.22
N HIS A 798 -0.19 -24.17 7.10
CA HIS A 798 1.13 -23.66 7.47
C HIS A 798 2.07 -24.74 8.02
N PHE A 799 1.53 -25.72 8.76
CA PHE A 799 2.30 -26.79 9.38
C PHE A 799 2.53 -28.01 8.48
N ARG A 800 2.05 -27.98 7.23
CA ARG A 800 2.39 -29.02 6.26
C ARG A 800 3.88 -28.93 5.90
N PRO A 801 4.57 -30.07 5.69
CA PRO A 801 5.98 -30.07 5.31
C PRO A 801 6.18 -29.38 3.96
N SER A 802 7.20 -28.55 3.83
CA SER A 802 7.63 -28.06 2.53
C SER A 802 8.28 -29.17 1.71
N ARG A 803 8.14 -29.10 0.39
CA ARG A 803 8.83 -29.98 -0.55
C ARG A 803 10.29 -29.55 -0.66
N ALA A 804 11.20 -30.50 -0.73
CA ALA A 804 12.61 -30.20 -1.02
C ALA A 804 12.81 -30.20 -2.54
N VAL A 805 13.28 -29.09 -3.10
CA VAL A 805 13.68 -29.01 -4.51
C VAL A 805 14.95 -29.82 -4.72
N THR A 806 14.96 -30.70 -5.71
CA THR A 806 16.12 -31.52 -6.05
C THR A 806 17.15 -30.73 -6.87
N ALA A 807 18.39 -31.20 -6.89
CA ALA A 807 19.44 -30.55 -7.69
C ALA A 807 19.11 -30.55 -9.20
N ALA A 808 18.54 -31.64 -9.71
CA ALA A 808 18.16 -31.75 -11.12
C ALA A 808 17.05 -30.75 -11.50
N GLU A 809 16.06 -30.56 -10.62
CA GLU A 809 15.02 -29.55 -10.82
C GLU A 809 15.61 -28.14 -10.81
N ALA A 810 16.45 -27.82 -9.83
CA ALA A 810 17.10 -26.52 -9.73
C ALA A 810 18.03 -26.22 -10.93
N GLU A 811 18.68 -27.24 -11.49
CA GLU A 811 19.51 -27.12 -12.71
C GLU A 811 18.68 -26.96 -13.99
N ALA A 812 17.44 -27.47 -14.00
CA ALA A 812 16.52 -27.35 -15.14
C ALA A 812 15.70 -26.05 -15.12
N SER A 813 15.55 -25.43 -13.95
CA SER A 813 14.79 -24.19 -13.75
C SER A 813 15.33 -22.99 -14.53
N ILE A 814 14.43 -22.25 -15.17
CA ILE A 814 14.76 -21.01 -15.88
C ILE A 814 15.12 -19.91 -14.84
N PRO A 815 16.14 -19.07 -15.10
CA PRO A 815 16.53 -18.00 -14.20
C PRO A 815 15.40 -16.99 -13.96
N GLN A 816 15.29 -16.49 -12.73
CA GLN A 816 14.33 -15.44 -12.38
C GLN A 816 15.02 -14.08 -12.25
N ILE A 817 14.32 -13.01 -12.67
CA ILE A 817 14.67 -11.62 -12.41
C ILE A 817 13.67 -10.97 -11.46
N LEU A 818 14.18 -10.09 -10.60
CA LEU A 818 13.41 -9.31 -9.63
C LEU A 818 13.37 -7.84 -10.05
N ARG A 819 12.27 -7.14 -9.71
CA ARG A 819 12.11 -5.67 -9.79
C ARG A 819 12.05 -5.09 -11.20
N SER A 820 11.82 -5.91 -12.21
CA SER A 820 11.62 -5.49 -13.60
C SER A 820 10.62 -6.41 -14.26
N ASN A 821 9.62 -5.88 -14.95
CA ASN A 821 8.82 -6.70 -15.86
C ASN A 821 9.69 -7.21 -17.00
N VAL A 822 9.24 -8.27 -17.67
CA VAL A 822 9.96 -8.93 -18.77
C VAL A 822 9.10 -8.87 -20.01
N LEU A 823 9.71 -8.52 -21.14
CA LEU A 823 9.08 -8.51 -22.45
C LEU A 823 9.95 -9.37 -23.36
N LEU A 824 9.52 -10.59 -23.64
CA LEU A 824 10.24 -11.50 -24.49
C LEU A 824 9.88 -11.24 -25.94
N GLN A 825 10.90 -10.85 -26.71
CA GLN A 825 10.82 -10.72 -28.16
C GLN A 825 11.65 -11.83 -28.82
N ARG A 826 11.08 -12.44 -29.86
CA ARG A 826 11.70 -13.57 -30.55
C ARG A 826 12.95 -13.12 -31.33
N GLN A 827 14.02 -13.91 -31.24
CA GLN A 827 15.27 -13.75 -31.98
C GLN A 827 15.71 -15.10 -32.57
N GLY A 828 15.14 -15.43 -33.74
CA GLY A 828 15.28 -16.76 -34.33
C GLY A 828 14.49 -17.79 -33.51
N ASP A 829 15.15 -18.84 -33.03
CA ASP A 829 14.50 -19.87 -32.21
C ASP A 829 14.48 -19.53 -30.70
N ALA A 830 15.24 -18.51 -30.27
CA ALA A 830 15.35 -18.10 -28.88
C ALA A 830 14.65 -16.76 -28.62
N TRP A 831 14.57 -16.36 -27.36
CA TRP A 831 13.96 -15.11 -26.91
C TRP A 831 15.00 -14.15 -26.32
N ALA A 832 14.71 -12.86 -26.41
CA ALA A 832 15.46 -11.82 -25.72
C ALA A 832 14.51 -10.95 -24.90
N ASP A 833 14.91 -10.63 -23.68
CA ASP A 833 14.21 -9.65 -22.86
C ASP A 833 14.53 -8.23 -23.36
N VAL A 834 13.50 -7.52 -23.80
CA VAL A 834 13.58 -6.16 -24.35
C VAL A 834 12.76 -5.16 -23.52
N ALA A 835 12.25 -5.51 -22.34
CA ALA A 835 11.35 -4.66 -21.56
C ALA A 835 11.90 -3.25 -21.32
N GLU A 836 13.13 -3.14 -20.80
CA GLU A 836 13.78 -1.86 -20.51
C GLU A 836 14.03 -1.05 -21.80
N ALA A 837 14.38 -1.74 -22.89
CA ALA A 837 14.63 -1.08 -24.18
C ALA A 837 13.35 -0.51 -24.81
N ARG A 838 12.19 -1.12 -24.52
CA ARG A 838 10.89 -0.69 -25.02
C ARG A 838 10.11 0.19 -24.04
N GLY A 839 10.56 0.37 -22.80
CA GLY A 839 9.90 1.20 -21.79
C GLY A 839 8.82 0.50 -20.96
N LEU A 840 8.82 -0.84 -20.92
CA LEU A 840 7.83 -1.67 -20.22
C LEU A 840 8.41 -2.41 -18.99
N ASP A 841 9.60 -2.06 -18.52
CA ASP A 841 10.27 -2.69 -17.38
C ASP A 841 9.68 -2.30 -16.01
N VAL A 842 8.98 -1.16 -15.92
CA VAL A 842 8.42 -0.64 -14.66
C VAL A 842 6.90 -0.75 -14.67
N GLY A 843 6.35 -1.72 -13.95
CA GLY A 843 4.89 -1.92 -13.86
C GLY A 843 4.25 -1.62 -12.51
N GLY A 844 5.03 -1.48 -11.43
CA GLY A 844 4.53 -1.31 -10.06
C GLY A 844 4.33 -2.64 -9.33
N TRP A 845 3.29 -2.77 -8.50
CA TRP A 845 2.85 -4.07 -7.99
C TRP A 845 1.72 -4.54 -8.90
N SER A 846 2.11 -5.04 -10.07
CA SER A 846 1.20 -5.35 -11.17
C SER A 846 0.46 -6.65 -10.89
N TRP A 847 -0.87 -6.61 -10.81
CA TRP A 847 -1.69 -7.83 -10.69
C TRP A 847 -2.12 -8.35 -12.05
N ASP A 848 -2.72 -7.50 -12.88
CA ASP A 848 -3.19 -7.87 -14.22
C ASP A 848 -2.66 -6.89 -15.29
N THR A 849 -2.68 -7.33 -16.54
CA THR A 849 -2.30 -6.53 -17.71
C THR A 849 -3.26 -6.77 -18.87
N LYS A 850 -3.74 -5.69 -19.49
CA LYS A 850 -4.52 -5.71 -20.74
C LYS A 850 -3.67 -5.17 -21.87
N ILE A 851 -3.68 -5.86 -23.01
CA ILE A 851 -2.97 -5.45 -24.22
C ILE A 851 -3.99 -5.31 -25.33
N GLU A 852 -4.41 -4.08 -25.59
CA GLU A 852 -5.48 -3.74 -26.53
C GLU A 852 -5.20 -2.40 -27.21
N ASP A 853 -5.88 -2.12 -28.31
CA ASP A 853 -5.83 -0.85 -29.04
C ASP A 853 -6.90 0.09 -28.47
N PHE A 854 -6.56 0.80 -27.39
CA PHE A 854 -7.54 1.57 -26.59
C PHE A 854 -7.87 2.93 -27.21
N ASP A 855 -6.96 3.52 -27.99
CA ASP A 855 -7.17 4.82 -28.66
C ASP A 855 -7.55 4.69 -30.15
N LEU A 856 -7.61 3.46 -30.65
CA LEU A 856 -8.03 3.06 -31.99
C LEU A 856 -7.10 3.56 -33.11
N ASP A 857 -5.82 3.73 -32.81
CA ASP A 857 -4.81 4.17 -33.76
C ASP A 857 -4.21 3.02 -34.60
N GLY A 858 -4.45 1.78 -34.18
CA GLY A 858 -4.06 0.53 -34.83
C GLY A 858 -2.90 -0.21 -34.17
N ASP A 859 -2.24 0.42 -33.18
CA ASP A 859 -1.16 -0.15 -32.42
C ASP A 859 -1.68 -0.69 -31.06
N LEU A 860 -1.06 -1.76 -30.54
CA LEU A 860 -1.47 -2.34 -29.26
C LEU A 860 -0.78 -1.60 -28.09
N ASP A 861 -1.58 -1.13 -27.14
CA ASP A 861 -1.15 -0.48 -25.90
C ASP A 861 -1.12 -1.44 -24.72
N VAL A 862 -0.57 -1.00 -23.59
CA VAL A 862 -0.50 -1.81 -22.37
C VAL A 862 -1.11 -1.08 -21.17
N TYR A 863 -2.17 -1.64 -20.59
CA TYR A 863 -2.79 -1.17 -19.34
C TYR A 863 -2.48 -2.13 -18.18
N ILE A 864 -2.00 -1.62 -17.05
CA ILE A 864 -1.55 -2.40 -15.90
C ILE A 864 -2.26 -1.93 -14.62
N VAL A 865 -2.95 -2.86 -13.96
CA VAL A 865 -3.57 -2.61 -12.65
C VAL A 865 -2.63 -2.92 -11.51
N ASN A 866 -2.68 -2.06 -10.49
CA ASN A 866 -1.63 -1.94 -9.49
C ASN A 866 -2.15 -1.85 -8.06
N GLY A 867 -1.30 -2.25 -7.12
CA GLY A 867 -1.47 -2.01 -5.69
C GLY A 867 -1.39 -3.28 -4.85
N THR A 868 -1.43 -3.16 -3.52
CA THR A 868 -1.44 -4.34 -2.65
C THR A 868 -2.00 -4.02 -1.28
N TRP A 869 -2.70 -4.99 -0.68
CA TRP A 869 -3.16 -4.85 0.70
C TRP A 869 -2.02 -4.95 1.73
N VAL A 870 -0.84 -5.42 1.34
CA VAL A 870 0.35 -5.50 2.19
C VAL A 870 0.75 -4.08 2.66
N PRO A 871 1.33 -3.91 3.88
CA PRO A 871 1.57 -2.58 4.43
C PRO A 871 2.57 -1.74 3.60
N ASN A 872 2.04 -0.86 2.77
CA ASN A 872 2.77 0.20 2.06
C ASN A 872 2.24 1.57 2.51
N GLU A 873 3.09 2.59 2.60
CA GLU A 873 2.67 3.96 2.99
C GLU A 873 2.07 4.76 1.81
N VAL A 874 2.10 4.17 0.61
CA VAL A 874 1.62 4.75 -0.63
C VAL A 874 0.73 3.76 -1.38
N SER A 875 -0.22 4.31 -2.15
CA SER A 875 -0.97 3.60 -3.16
C SER A 875 -0.45 4.03 -4.53
N PRO A 876 0.08 3.12 -5.36
CA PRO A 876 0.42 3.43 -6.75
C PRO A 876 -0.85 3.68 -7.56
N SER A 877 -0.71 4.41 -8.65
CA SER A 877 -1.76 4.48 -9.66
C SER A 877 -1.73 3.24 -10.59
N ASN A 878 -2.86 2.89 -11.19
CA ASN A 878 -2.88 2.07 -12.40
C ASN A 878 -2.16 2.80 -13.53
N LEU A 879 -1.49 2.06 -14.43
CA LEU A 879 -0.62 2.62 -15.45
C LEU A 879 -1.15 2.27 -16.85
N TYR A 880 -0.96 3.19 -17.78
CA TYR A 880 -1.26 3.01 -19.19
C TYR A 880 -0.03 3.43 -19.99
N PHE A 881 0.37 2.57 -20.91
CA PHE A 881 1.53 2.75 -21.76
C PHE A 881 1.08 2.76 -23.22
N GLU A 882 1.19 3.94 -23.83
CA GLU A 882 0.88 4.20 -25.24
C GLU A 882 2.02 3.70 -26.12
N ASN A 883 1.69 2.97 -27.18
CA ASN A 883 2.64 2.50 -28.19
C ASN A 883 2.79 3.54 -29.30
N ASP A 884 4.02 3.98 -29.59
CA ASP A 884 4.28 5.01 -30.62
C ASP A 884 4.26 4.48 -32.08
N GLY A 885 3.75 3.26 -32.30
CA GLY A 885 3.79 2.52 -33.56
C GLY A 885 5.17 1.99 -33.97
N SER A 886 6.18 2.18 -33.12
CA SER A 886 7.51 1.57 -33.27
C SER A 886 7.81 0.57 -32.14
N SER A 887 6.77 0.11 -31.43
CA SER A 887 6.85 -0.71 -30.22
C SER A 887 7.76 -0.10 -29.15
N ASN A 888 7.75 1.23 -29.03
CA ASN A 888 8.25 1.93 -27.84
C ASN A 888 7.05 2.46 -27.06
N PHE A 889 7.10 2.27 -25.76
CA PHE A 889 5.98 2.51 -24.86
C PHE A 889 6.25 3.71 -23.97
N THR A 890 5.28 4.61 -23.88
CA THR A 890 5.34 5.79 -23.02
C THR A 890 4.18 5.78 -22.04
N GLU A 891 4.47 5.98 -20.74
CA GLU A 891 3.43 6.06 -19.72
C GLU A 891 2.63 7.36 -19.87
N THR A 892 1.33 7.25 -20.13
CA THR A 892 0.42 8.39 -20.40
C THR A 892 -0.92 8.31 -19.66
N SER A 893 -1.04 7.50 -18.60
CA SER A 893 -2.33 7.30 -17.86
C SER A 893 -3.00 8.60 -17.42
N GLY A 894 -2.24 9.63 -17.07
CA GLY A 894 -2.77 10.93 -16.64
C GLY A 894 -3.42 11.72 -17.77
N VAL A 895 -2.88 11.60 -18.98
CA VAL A 895 -3.45 12.22 -20.20
C VAL A 895 -4.69 11.44 -20.63
N MET A 896 -4.64 10.10 -20.54
CA MET A 896 -5.76 9.24 -20.87
C MET A 896 -6.92 9.32 -19.88
N GLY A 897 -6.69 9.78 -18.64
CA GLY A 897 -7.72 9.79 -17.58
C GLY A 897 -7.84 8.45 -16.83
N LEU A 898 -6.80 7.61 -16.93
CA LEU A 898 -6.73 6.26 -16.35
C LEU A 898 -5.94 6.20 -15.02
N GLU A 899 -5.49 7.35 -14.51
CA GLU A 899 -4.91 7.42 -13.15
C GLU A 899 -5.98 7.11 -12.09
N ASP A 900 -5.88 5.93 -11.48
CA ASP A 900 -6.66 5.55 -10.31
C ASP A 900 -5.77 4.96 -9.24
N TYR A 901 -5.97 5.39 -8.00
CA TYR A 901 -5.11 5.07 -6.85
C TYR A 901 -5.76 4.04 -5.91
N LEU A 902 -6.93 3.53 -6.28
CA LEU A 902 -7.51 2.34 -5.64
C LEU A 902 -6.64 1.12 -5.98
N MET A 903 -6.43 0.26 -4.98
CA MET A 903 -5.59 -0.93 -5.12
C MET A 903 -6.40 -1.95 -5.90
N THR A 904 -6.04 -2.18 -7.15
CA THR A 904 -6.82 -2.98 -8.10
C THR A 904 -6.12 -4.31 -8.35
N ALA A 905 -6.92 -5.38 -8.32
CA ALA A 905 -6.44 -6.73 -8.54
C ALA A 905 -6.81 -7.29 -9.91
N ALA A 906 -8.03 -7.00 -10.38
CA ALA A 906 -8.57 -7.53 -11.62
C ALA A 906 -9.16 -6.41 -12.48
N ALA A 907 -9.13 -6.59 -13.79
CA ALA A 907 -9.72 -5.69 -14.77
C ALA A 907 -10.32 -6.44 -15.94
N LEU A 908 -11.27 -5.82 -16.64
CA LEU A 908 -11.79 -6.27 -17.92
C LEU A 908 -11.63 -5.17 -18.96
N ALA A 909 -11.30 -5.57 -20.19
CA ALA A 909 -11.45 -4.74 -21.37
C ALA A 909 -12.69 -5.22 -22.14
N LEU A 910 -13.68 -4.34 -22.34
CA LEU A 910 -14.95 -4.68 -22.97
C LEU A 910 -15.63 -3.44 -23.55
N ASP A 911 -16.40 -3.61 -24.62
CA ASP A 911 -17.26 -2.57 -25.19
C ASP A 911 -18.66 -2.65 -24.55
N ILE A 912 -19.00 -1.71 -23.67
CA ILE A 912 -20.25 -1.79 -22.88
C ILE A 912 -21.46 -1.16 -23.59
N ASP A 913 -21.24 -0.22 -24.52
CA ASP A 913 -22.32 0.53 -25.19
C ASP A 913 -22.43 0.21 -26.69
N GLY A 914 -21.66 -0.79 -27.15
CA GLY A 914 -21.71 -1.34 -28.49
C GLY A 914 -21.15 -0.38 -29.53
N ASP A 915 -20.38 0.62 -29.10
CA ASP A 915 -19.82 1.62 -30.00
C ASP A 915 -18.54 1.11 -30.66
N GLY A 916 -17.83 0.15 -30.06
CA GLY A 916 -16.63 -0.52 -30.57
C GLY A 916 -15.31 0.08 -30.13
N ASP A 917 -15.30 1.08 -29.26
CA ASP A 917 -14.15 1.36 -28.39
C ASP A 917 -14.22 0.49 -27.12
N LEU A 918 -13.06 0.16 -26.54
CA LEU A 918 -13.00 -0.71 -25.36
C LEU A 918 -12.97 0.14 -24.10
N ASP A 919 -13.95 -0.07 -23.23
CA ASP A 919 -14.01 0.42 -21.86
C ASP A 919 -13.19 -0.47 -20.92
N ILE A 920 -12.93 0.05 -19.72
CA ILE A 920 -12.23 -0.69 -18.67
C ILE A 920 -13.10 -0.77 -17.41
N LEU A 921 -13.43 -2.00 -16.99
CA LEU A 921 -14.01 -2.27 -15.69
C LEU A 921 -12.91 -2.76 -14.74
N THR A 922 -12.80 -2.19 -13.55
CA THR A 922 -11.79 -2.62 -12.57
C THR A 922 -12.41 -3.01 -11.24
N GLN A 923 -11.80 -4.00 -10.59
CA GLN A 923 -12.19 -4.46 -9.25
C GLN A 923 -11.10 -4.12 -8.22
N PRO A 924 -11.24 -2.97 -7.54
CA PRO A 924 -10.46 -2.67 -6.35
C PRO A 924 -10.66 -3.68 -5.22
N VAL A 925 -9.60 -3.94 -4.46
CA VAL A 925 -9.62 -4.82 -3.29
C VAL A 925 -10.47 -4.22 -2.16
N ASN A 926 -10.32 -2.93 -1.87
CA ASN A 926 -11.09 -2.20 -0.84
C ASN A 926 -11.68 -0.91 -1.43
N GLY A 927 -12.46 -1.05 -2.48
CA GLY A 927 -13.16 0.05 -3.14
C GLY A 927 -14.39 -0.47 -3.87
N PRO A 928 -15.31 0.42 -4.30
CA PRO A 928 -16.36 0.02 -5.23
C PRO A 928 -15.75 -0.39 -6.57
N VAL A 929 -16.53 -1.14 -7.36
CA VAL A 929 -16.18 -1.41 -8.77
C VAL A 929 -16.12 -0.09 -9.52
N MET A 930 -15.04 0.13 -10.28
CA MET A 930 -14.84 1.36 -11.05
C MET A 930 -14.94 1.07 -12.54
N LEU A 931 -15.55 1.98 -13.28
CA LEU A 931 -15.71 1.92 -14.73
C LEU A 931 -15.03 3.15 -15.36
N PHE A 932 -14.25 2.90 -16.41
CA PHE A 932 -13.59 3.92 -17.22
C PHE A 932 -14.21 3.85 -18.60
N VAL A 933 -15.10 4.80 -18.90
CA VAL A 933 -15.81 4.87 -20.18
C VAL A 933 -14.89 5.50 -21.22
N ASN A 934 -14.63 4.79 -22.31
CA ASN A 934 -13.85 5.30 -23.42
C ASN A 934 -14.69 6.32 -24.21
N ASN A 935 -14.07 7.42 -24.61
CA ASN A 935 -14.74 8.53 -25.31
C ASN A 935 -14.05 8.76 -26.66
N ALA A 936 -13.49 7.69 -27.26
CA ALA A 936 -12.73 7.79 -28.48
C ALA A 936 -13.63 8.25 -29.63
N GLN A 937 -13.16 9.25 -30.37
CA GLN A 937 -13.94 9.84 -31.47
C GLN A 937 -13.53 9.27 -32.85
N THR A 938 -12.54 8.37 -32.88
CA THR A 938 -12.03 7.73 -34.09
C THR A 938 -13.11 6.80 -34.67
N GLN A 939 -13.52 7.06 -35.92
CA GLN A 939 -14.68 6.38 -36.53
C GLN A 939 -14.34 5.06 -37.24
N ASN A 940 -13.07 4.81 -37.56
CA ASN A 940 -12.68 3.63 -38.31
C ASN A 940 -12.23 2.52 -37.37
N ARG A 941 -13.21 1.74 -36.89
CA ARG A 941 -13.00 0.57 -36.06
C ARG A 941 -13.80 -0.62 -36.55
N LEU A 942 -13.36 -1.81 -36.18
CA LEU A 942 -13.96 -3.06 -36.60
C LEU A 942 -13.92 -4.05 -35.44
N VAL A 943 -15.08 -4.56 -35.06
CA VAL A 943 -15.19 -5.58 -34.02
C VAL A 943 -15.54 -6.92 -34.68
N ILE A 944 -14.90 -8.00 -34.25
CA ILE A 944 -15.13 -9.34 -34.79
C ILE A 944 -15.46 -10.31 -33.65
N THR A 945 -16.52 -11.11 -33.86
CA THR A 945 -16.85 -12.28 -33.05
C THR A 945 -16.87 -13.53 -33.93
N LEU A 946 -16.43 -14.65 -33.36
CA LEU A 946 -16.42 -15.94 -34.02
C LEU A 946 -17.57 -16.80 -33.50
N GLU A 947 -18.19 -17.59 -34.38
CA GLU A 947 -19.12 -18.65 -34.01
C GLU A 947 -18.78 -19.91 -34.81
N ASP A 948 -18.01 -20.80 -34.19
CA ASP A 948 -17.57 -22.05 -34.80
C ASP A 948 -18.50 -23.20 -34.44
N HIS A 949 -18.98 -23.95 -35.44
CA HIS A 949 -19.74 -25.18 -35.21
C HIS A 949 -18.93 -26.44 -35.56
N ILE A 950 -17.62 -26.30 -35.78
CA ILE A 950 -16.70 -27.41 -36.05
C ILE A 950 -15.76 -27.64 -34.86
N GLY A 951 -15.11 -26.57 -34.34
CA GLY A 951 -14.30 -26.61 -33.11
C GLY A 951 -15.02 -25.96 -31.93
N ASN A 952 -14.25 -25.42 -30.99
CA ASN A 952 -14.82 -24.66 -29.87
C ASN A 952 -15.50 -23.38 -30.37
N ARG A 953 -16.72 -23.14 -29.91
CA ARG A 953 -17.64 -22.21 -30.56
C ARG A 953 -17.22 -20.75 -30.52
N ASP A 954 -16.62 -20.32 -29.43
CA ASP A 954 -16.17 -18.93 -29.27
C ASP A 954 -14.82 -18.67 -29.96
N GLY A 955 -14.18 -19.69 -30.54
CA GLY A 955 -12.92 -19.57 -31.26
C GLY A 955 -11.75 -19.20 -30.35
N ILE A 956 -11.76 -19.62 -29.08
CA ILE A 956 -10.65 -19.44 -28.15
C ILE A 956 -9.40 -20.15 -28.71
N GLY A 957 -8.30 -19.41 -28.79
CA GLY A 957 -7.06 -19.82 -29.47
C GLY A 957 -6.99 -19.46 -30.96
N ALA A 958 -8.05 -18.91 -31.55
CA ALA A 958 -8.03 -18.45 -32.93
C ALA A 958 -7.19 -17.17 -33.09
N VAL A 959 -6.52 -17.05 -34.24
CA VAL A 959 -5.70 -15.89 -34.60
C VAL A 959 -6.30 -15.19 -35.82
N LEU A 960 -6.57 -13.90 -35.67
CA LEU A 960 -7.14 -13.04 -36.69
C LEU A 960 -6.07 -12.07 -37.19
N VAL A 961 -5.96 -11.92 -38.50
CA VAL A 961 -5.06 -10.97 -39.16
C VAL A 961 -5.87 -10.09 -40.11
N LEU A 962 -6.00 -8.81 -39.75
CA LEU A 962 -6.63 -7.78 -40.57
C LEU A 962 -5.56 -7.12 -41.44
N THR A 963 -5.82 -6.96 -42.74
CA THR A 963 -4.95 -6.21 -43.66
C THR A 963 -5.66 -4.95 -44.12
N ASP A 964 -5.03 -3.80 -43.94
CA ASP A 964 -5.57 -2.51 -44.39
C ASP A 964 -5.26 -2.23 -45.88
N ASP A 965 -5.80 -1.14 -46.42
CA ASP A 965 -5.61 -0.74 -47.83
C ASP A 965 -4.21 -0.19 -48.17
N LEU A 966 -3.33 -0.09 -47.17
CA LEU A 966 -1.90 0.17 -47.33
C LEU A 966 -1.07 -1.11 -47.26
N GLY A 967 -1.70 -2.26 -47.00
CA GLY A 967 -1.07 -3.56 -46.84
C GLY A 967 -0.45 -3.78 -45.45
N GLN A 968 -0.75 -2.92 -44.46
CA GLN A 968 -0.33 -3.14 -43.08
C GLN A 968 -1.21 -4.22 -42.44
N GLN A 969 -0.63 -4.99 -41.54
CA GLN A 969 -1.30 -6.11 -40.89
C GLN A 969 -1.41 -5.89 -39.40
N GLN A 970 -2.58 -6.16 -38.85
CA GLN A 970 -2.83 -6.19 -37.41
C GLN A 970 -3.21 -7.61 -37.02
N ARG A 971 -2.49 -8.20 -36.06
CA ARG A 971 -2.73 -9.55 -35.55
C ARG A 971 -3.38 -9.49 -34.17
N ARG A 972 -4.38 -10.34 -33.93
CA ARG A 972 -5.04 -10.55 -32.63
C ARG A 972 -5.26 -12.03 -32.38
N GLU A 973 -5.16 -12.47 -31.13
CA GLU A 973 -5.46 -13.85 -30.70
C GLU A 973 -6.58 -13.80 -29.67
N ILE A 974 -7.56 -14.70 -29.78
CA ILE A 974 -8.62 -14.82 -28.77
C ILE A 974 -8.07 -15.64 -27.61
N GLN A 975 -7.86 -15.01 -26.45
CA GLN A 975 -7.30 -15.63 -25.25
C GLN A 975 -8.34 -15.64 -24.14
N LEU A 976 -8.49 -16.77 -23.44
CA LEU A 976 -9.28 -16.85 -22.21
C LEU A 976 -8.40 -17.29 -21.05
N GLY A 977 -7.69 -16.32 -20.47
CA GLY A 977 -6.72 -16.50 -19.40
C GLY A 977 -5.58 -15.48 -19.45
N GLY A 978 -4.48 -15.79 -18.78
CA GLY A 978 -3.25 -15.01 -18.74
C GLY A 978 -3.27 -13.83 -17.77
N GLY A 979 -4.45 -13.30 -17.46
CA GLY A 979 -4.64 -12.26 -16.45
C GLY A 979 -4.91 -12.78 -15.05
N PHE A 980 -4.60 -11.98 -14.03
CA PHE A 980 -4.92 -12.35 -12.64
C PHE A 980 -6.42 -12.21 -12.38
N MET A 981 -7.12 -13.35 -12.27
CA MET A 981 -8.58 -13.44 -12.04
C MET A 981 -9.40 -12.54 -12.99
N SER A 982 -8.99 -12.44 -14.25
CA SER A 982 -9.56 -11.48 -15.19
C SER A 982 -9.84 -12.16 -16.53
N PHE A 983 -11.12 -12.22 -16.92
CA PHE A 983 -11.60 -13.02 -18.05
C PHE A 983 -12.43 -12.16 -19.03
N ASP A 984 -11.76 -11.66 -20.06
CA ASP A 984 -12.37 -10.83 -21.09
C ASP A 984 -13.27 -11.67 -22.00
N ALA A 985 -14.30 -11.05 -22.58
CA ALA A 985 -15.17 -11.74 -23.54
C ALA A 985 -14.39 -12.07 -24.83
N PRO A 986 -14.68 -13.17 -25.53
CA PRO A 986 -14.00 -13.58 -26.77
C PRO A 986 -14.42 -12.72 -27.98
N ARG A 987 -14.19 -11.40 -27.88
CA ARG A 987 -14.41 -10.41 -28.94
C ARG A 987 -13.09 -9.75 -29.28
N VAL A 988 -12.89 -9.44 -30.56
CA VAL A 988 -11.65 -8.83 -31.05
C VAL A 988 -11.95 -7.45 -31.63
N SER A 989 -11.24 -6.42 -31.15
CA SER A 989 -11.33 -5.07 -31.69
C SER A 989 -10.09 -4.70 -32.53
N PHE A 990 -10.32 -3.94 -33.59
CA PHE A 990 -9.29 -3.36 -34.47
C PHE A 990 -9.57 -1.87 -34.68
N GLY A 991 -8.65 -1.01 -34.26
CA GLY A 991 -8.57 0.38 -34.71
C GLY A 991 -7.81 0.50 -36.02
N LEU A 992 -8.26 1.38 -36.91
CA LEU A 992 -7.61 1.62 -38.21
C LEU A 992 -7.05 3.04 -38.32
N GLY A 993 -7.27 3.89 -37.32
CA GLY A 993 -6.96 5.31 -37.39
C GLY A 993 -7.72 6.06 -38.50
N GLU A 994 -7.32 7.31 -38.76
CA GLU A 994 -8.01 8.16 -39.72
C GLU A 994 -7.78 7.74 -41.18
N GLY A 995 -8.88 7.47 -41.91
CA GLY A 995 -8.89 7.36 -43.37
C GLY A 995 -8.41 6.03 -43.98
N ARG A 996 -8.13 5.00 -43.18
CA ARG A 996 -7.76 3.66 -43.67
C ARG A 996 -9.00 2.76 -43.83
N ARG A 997 -8.89 1.74 -44.70
CA ARG A 997 -9.95 0.74 -44.94
C ARG A 997 -9.42 -0.66 -44.75
N ALA A 998 -10.30 -1.59 -44.34
CA ALA A 998 -9.97 -3.00 -44.20
C ALA A 998 -10.17 -3.74 -45.54
N GLU A 999 -9.09 -4.30 -46.11
CA GLU A 999 -9.10 -4.97 -47.41
C GLU A 999 -9.27 -6.50 -47.31
N ALA A 1000 -8.74 -7.10 -46.23
CA ALA A 1000 -8.82 -8.54 -46.03
C ALA A 1000 -8.79 -8.92 -44.55
N LEU A 1001 -9.50 -10.00 -44.22
CA LEU A 1001 -9.43 -10.66 -42.92
C LEU A 1001 -9.02 -12.11 -43.14
N SER A 1002 -7.98 -12.55 -42.43
CA SER A 1002 -7.57 -13.96 -42.36
C SER A 1002 -7.81 -14.47 -40.95
N ILE A 1003 -8.41 -15.65 -40.83
CA ILE A 1003 -8.71 -16.29 -39.54
C ILE A 1003 -8.05 -17.67 -39.56
N ARG A 1004 -7.16 -17.93 -38.61
CA ARG A 1004 -6.68 -19.27 -38.28
C ARG A 1004 -7.47 -19.74 -37.06
N TRP A 1005 -8.34 -20.72 -37.26
CA TRP A 1005 -9.17 -21.30 -36.21
C TRP A 1005 -8.33 -22.13 -35.23
N ALA A 1006 -8.87 -22.44 -34.06
CA ALA A 1006 -8.19 -23.23 -33.02
C ALA A 1006 -7.75 -24.63 -33.52
N ASP A 1007 -8.55 -25.23 -34.42
CA ASP A 1007 -8.24 -26.51 -35.07
C ASP A 1007 -7.13 -26.41 -36.16
N GLY A 1008 -6.64 -25.20 -36.43
CA GLY A 1008 -5.62 -24.90 -37.42
C GLY A 1008 -6.13 -24.69 -38.86
N ALA A 1009 -7.44 -24.77 -39.11
CA ALA A 1009 -7.98 -24.42 -40.41
C ALA A 1009 -7.87 -22.91 -40.66
N GLU A 1010 -7.88 -22.50 -41.93
CA GLU A 1010 -7.75 -21.10 -42.33
C GLU A 1010 -8.92 -20.64 -43.19
N THR A 1011 -9.50 -19.49 -42.83
CA THR A 1011 -10.51 -18.78 -43.62
C THR A 1011 -9.93 -17.45 -44.10
N ARG A 1012 -10.21 -17.08 -45.35
CA ARG A 1012 -9.83 -15.77 -45.89
C ARG A 1012 -11.01 -15.04 -46.53
N VAL A 1013 -11.34 -13.91 -45.94
CA VAL A 1013 -12.36 -12.97 -46.41
C VAL A 1013 -11.67 -11.85 -47.19
N MET A 1014 -12.06 -11.65 -48.45
CA MET A 1014 -11.51 -10.60 -49.32
C MET A 1014 -12.61 -9.62 -49.72
N GLY A 1015 -12.32 -8.32 -49.65
CA GLY A 1015 -13.23 -7.25 -50.04
C GLY A 1015 -13.11 -6.03 -49.13
N ASP A 1016 -13.69 -4.90 -49.54
CA ASP A 1016 -13.74 -3.68 -48.73
C ASP A 1016 -14.68 -3.92 -47.52
N LEU A 1017 -14.11 -4.35 -46.40
CA LEU A 1017 -14.84 -4.58 -45.16
C LEU A 1017 -15.26 -3.20 -44.64
N GLN A 1018 -16.58 -3.00 -44.51
CA GLN A 1018 -17.14 -1.79 -43.94
C GLN A 1018 -16.64 -1.60 -42.51
N THR A 1019 -16.09 -0.42 -42.24
CA THR A 1019 -15.70 0.03 -40.90
C THR A 1019 -16.93 0.52 -40.12
N ASN A 1020 -16.75 0.72 -38.82
CA ASN A 1020 -17.80 1.05 -37.86
C ASN A 1020 -18.89 -0.04 -37.77
N ALA A 1021 -18.45 -1.30 -37.76
CA ALA A 1021 -19.32 -2.46 -37.75
C ALA A 1021 -18.75 -3.61 -36.91
N LEU A 1022 -19.67 -4.36 -36.32
CA LEU A 1022 -19.46 -5.68 -35.72
C LEU A 1022 -19.70 -6.76 -36.77
N TYR A 1023 -18.71 -7.63 -36.96
CA TYR A 1023 -18.79 -8.81 -37.82
C TYR A 1023 -18.90 -10.06 -36.98
N GLN A 1024 -19.99 -10.81 -37.17
CA GLN A 1024 -20.08 -12.18 -36.68
C GLN A 1024 -19.68 -13.13 -37.82
N VAL A 1025 -18.58 -13.87 -37.62
CA VAL A 1025 -18.07 -14.86 -38.56
C VAL A 1025 -18.49 -16.25 -38.10
N ARG A 1026 -19.47 -16.84 -38.78
CA ARG A 1026 -19.97 -18.18 -38.46
C ARG A 1026 -19.37 -19.24 -39.38
N ARG A 1027 -18.79 -20.30 -38.81
CA ARG A 1027 -18.29 -21.49 -39.53
C ARG A 1027 -19.21 -22.68 -39.29
N GLN A 1028 -19.80 -23.24 -40.35
CA GLN A 1028 -20.79 -24.33 -40.26
C GLN A 1028 -20.28 -25.67 -40.78
N LEU A 1029 -20.76 -26.77 -40.18
CA LEU A 1029 -20.62 -28.12 -40.73
C LEU A 1029 -21.33 -28.23 -42.10
N GLN A 1030 -20.71 -28.98 -43.01
CA GLN A 1030 -21.19 -29.16 -44.40
C GLN A 1030 -22.42 -30.07 -44.52
#